data_AF-A0AAJ2UP58-F1
#
_entry.id   AF-A0AAJ2UP58-F1
#
_cell.length_a   1.000
_cell.length_b   1.000
_cell.length_c   1.000
_cell.angle_alpha   90.00
_cell.angle_beta   90.00
_cell.angle_gamma   90.00
#
_symmetry.space_group_name_H-M   'P 1'
#
loop_
_entity.id
_entity.type
_entity.pdbx_description
1 polymer ?
#
loop_
_entity_poly.entity_id
_entity_poly.type
_entity_poly.pdbx_seq_one_letter_code
_entity_poly.pdbx_strand_id
1 'polypeptide(L)'
;MTHPIPRTGRRLWGRIALALTGASVLTLTGLPGLPQEAEAAPKPGVRCDELYLKKTFPRTPANSGPPSSSNPYDAAPNDENYTFDNPDKAFDGLRPPTDEQLRKAGSSKRAIAKWKAAYAASGKPADRAMEIYARYNAQLKKATGYKDFNDYLRIRIIGNTGNRVKGDTFEARMVKKYNMVGPDWWCQDPMPYKDPKTGKTKYRIVDFRNRPRDWSVEGKSNGEIRNNQHQADRIIARQPGNRTTFSTITGAKTTKSTIDKIKAFDDELKQLRNTSRTQARIWEQRSNGIERTNKPNVYTNYDKRFNADPLKGGRGPIIDEALRSGRTPEEAKRLQKMYDANNGKGYFGRPGGIDFSSLEMNYVGEPVKGKGLDYSMKAEYVADPETNPGWGGDAKLTMASDSLFTWLALTPDKFWVNLNPDQPDTIMDSTFASTDAGRVLLEADLQLKHDFFKALDPKTDLGKRAWDGMAKRDGWPCLHSLRNWIEPGTAKVREQDGGIYILDAPLKLQTEPMDISTPGPGGAGCDLTKAETEQNDRVLKNTIVPLVEKWINTGPDYADLRRVYTSRVAAEWIRQKDQQEPTDYRQIINSNDVSRWPLRAPNQNWKKTDVYDRYVKIFKEGEFKYEISNGQDVYVYTVGGVDFSKSPKRNVTRVQFGLEHPGLDKTTRTSVQAVTTYRDTDTVFMGGNSNGTRPDPGDEDPAPEPTPTDSDKPRPSGTPSTPAPNPSTPGGGDQQSPPANRPDPDGDLADTGSGLPVGLLSGIAAAVVAAGGALVWWMRRRRAAEG
;
A
#
# COMPACT_ATOMS: atom_id res chain seq x y z
N MET A 1 -76.69 18.37 51.33
CA MET A 1 -76.88 17.36 50.26
C MET A 1 -75.54 17.20 49.56
N THR A 2 -74.70 16.28 50.05
CA THR A 2 -74.45 14.91 49.51
C THR A 2 -73.38 14.88 48.38
N HIS A 3 -72.22 14.34 48.76
CA HIS A 3 -71.07 13.82 47.99
C HIS A 3 -71.45 12.95 46.75
N PRO A 4 -70.56 12.71 45.74
CA PRO A 4 -69.36 11.87 45.93
C PRO A 4 -68.09 12.09 45.05
N ILE A 5 -67.02 11.46 45.54
CA ILE A 5 -65.75 11.08 44.88
C ILE A 5 -65.99 9.79 44.05
N PRO A 6 -65.19 9.48 43.00
CA PRO A 6 -64.29 8.33 43.12
C PRO A 6 -62.87 8.52 42.56
N ARG A 7 -61.95 7.73 43.14
CA ARG A 7 -60.54 7.49 42.81
C ARG A 7 -60.35 6.57 41.59
N THR A 8 -59.17 6.67 40.96
CA THR A 8 -58.25 5.63 40.38
C THR A 8 -57.45 6.29 39.25
N GLY A 9 -56.17 6.06 38.92
CA GLY A 9 -55.11 5.18 39.36
C GLY A 9 -54.06 5.09 38.22
N ARG A 10 -52.76 5.19 38.56
CA ARG A 10 -51.55 4.73 37.80
C ARG A 10 -51.08 5.44 36.51
N ARG A 11 -49.87 6.01 36.63
CA ARG A 11 -48.67 5.90 35.76
C ARG A 11 -48.90 5.51 34.28
N LEU A 12 -48.49 6.38 33.35
CA LEU A 12 -47.60 5.98 32.26
C LEU A 12 -46.90 7.19 31.61
N TRP A 13 -45.59 7.31 31.85
CA TRP A 13 -44.69 8.08 31.00
C TRP A 13 -44.46 7.28 29.71
N GLY A 14 -44.71 7.90 28.55
CA GLY A 14 -44.60 7.28 27.23
C GLY A 14 -43.68 8.06 26.30
N ARG A 15 -42.37 7.76 26.41
CA ARG A 15 -41.40 7.61 25.30
C ARG A 15 -41.28 8.75 24.28
N ILE A 16 -40.33 9.66 24.53
CA ILE A 16 -39.54 10.30 23.46
C ILE A 16 -38.38 9.34 23.14
N ALA A 17 -38.35 8.81 21.92
CA ALA A 17 -37.32 7.90 21.46
C ALA A 17 -36.01 8.65 21.18
N LEU A 18 -34.96 8.22 21.91
CA LEU A 18 -33.57 8.58 21.74
C LEU A 18 -33.06 8.06 20.38
N ALA A 19 -32.67 8.97 19.50
CA ALA A 19 -31.68 8.71 18.45
C ALA A 19 -30.44 9.53 18.81
N LEU A 20 -29.46 8.89 19.46
CA LEU A 20 -28.06 9.29 19.66
C LEU A 20 -27.45 8.39 20.75
N THR A 21 -27.11 7.15 20.40
CA THR A 21 -26.30 6.26 21.26
C THR A 21 -24.87 6.17 20.71
N GLY A 22 -24.24 7.33 20.54
CA GLY A 22 -22.79 7.43 20.66
C GLY A 22 -22.48 7.62 22.14
N ALA A 23 -22.02 6.57 22.83
CA ALA A 23 -21.55 6.66 24.20
C ALA A 23 -20.36 7.66 24.26
N SER A 24 -20.69 8.92 24.49
CA SER A 24 -19.76 10.03 24.54
C SER A 24 -19.11 10.03 25.91
N VAL A 25 -18.05 9.25 26.09
CA VAL A 25 -17.14 9.46 27.22
C VAL A 25 -16.29 10.69 26.89
N LEU A 26 -16.79 11.86 27.28
CA LEU A 26 -16.02 13.10 27.34
C LEU A 26 -14.88 12.91 28.36
N THR A 27 -13.72 12.47 27.90
CA THR A 27 -12.47 12.74 28.62
C THR A 27 -12.05 14.16 28.27
N LEU A 28 -12.36 15.10 29.17
CA LEU A 28 -11.77 16.43 29.19
C LEU A 28 -10.28 16.28 29.55
N THR A 29 -9.42 16.03 28.57
CA THR A 29 -7.98 16.25 28.72
C THR A 29 -7.53 17.20 27.63
N GLY A 30 -7.26 18.44 28.05
CA GLY A 30 -6.89 19.51 27.14
C GLY A 30 -7.00 20.91 27.74
N LEU A 31 -6.52 21.12 28.97
CA LEU A 31 -6.23 22.44 29.52
C LEU A 31 -4.96 22.34 30.38
N PRO A 32 -3.84 22.97 29.98
CA PRO A 32 -2.70 23.16 30.88
C PRO A 32 -2.97 24.39 31.76
N GLY A 33 -2.69 24.28 33.07
CA GLY A 33 -2.57 25.46 33.95
C GLY A 33 -3.38 25.47 35.25
N LEU A 34 -3.56 24.35 35.95
CA LEU A 34 -3.99 24.37 37.36
C LEU A 34 -3.11 23.43 38.20
N PRO A 35 -2.75 23.81 39.45
CA PRO A 35 -2.02 22.95 40.36
C PRO A 35 -2.80 21.66 40.61
N GLN A 36 -2.06 20.55 40.59
CA GLN A 36 -2.55 19.18 40.46
C GLN A 36 -3.12 18.65 41.79
N GLU A 37 -4.38 18.98 42.07
CA GLU A 37 -5.21 18.20 43.01
C GLU A 37 -5.47 16.80 42.45
N ALA A 38 -5.67 15.83 43.34
CA ALA A 38 -5.76 14.40 43.03
C ALA A 38 -6.67 14.11 41.82
N GLU A 39 -6.13 13.39 40.83
CA GLU A 39 -6.84 12.97 39.63
C GLU A 39 -8.06 12.14 40.05
N ALA A 40 -9.28 12.61 39.75
CA ALA A 40 -10.51 11.91 40.12
C ALA A 40 -10.49 10.47 39.59
N ALA A 41 -10.95 9.52 40.41
CA ALA A 41 -11.00 8.12 40.01
C ALA A 41 -11.79 7.97 38.70
N PRO A 42 -11.28 7.17 37.73
CA PRO A 42 -11.97 6.95 36.47
C PRO A 42 -13.32 6.25 36.69
N LYS A 43 -14.20 6.37 35.70
CA LYS A 43 -15.45 5.61 35.70
C LYS A 43 -15.17 4.12 35.79
N PRO A 44 -15.98 3.33 36.52
CA PRO A 44 -15.88 1.88 36.51
C PRO A 44 -15.96 1.33 35.09
N GLY A 45 -15.29 0.20 34.85
CA GLY A 45 -15.45 -0.55 33.60
C GLY A 45 -16.90 -0.94 33.38
N VAL A 46 -17.25 -1.23 32.12
CA VAL A 46 -18.60 -1.68 31.73
C VAL A 46 -18.50 -3.10 31.21
N ARG A 47 -19.54 -3.92 31.35
CA ARG A 47 -19.51 -5.25 30.71
C ARG A 47 -19.32 -5.12 29.20
N CYS A 48 -18.46 -5.97 28.64
CA CYS A 48 -18.11 -5.87 27.22
C CYS A 48 -19.31 -6.06 26.28
N ASP A 49 -20.22 -6.97 26.63
CA ASP A 49 -21.43 -7.22 25.86
C ASP A 49 -22.42 -6.04 25.91
N GLU A 50 -22.57 -5.40 27.07
CA GLU A 50 -23.38 -4.20 27.21
C GLU A 50 -22.78 -3.03 26.42
N LEU A 51 -21.47 -2.83 26.51
CA LEU A 51 -20.78 -1.72 25.85
C LEU A 51 -20.83 -1.85 24.33
N TYR A 52 -20.44 -3.01 23.79
CA TYR A 52 -20.21 -3.18 22.36
C TYR A 52 -21.36 -3.88 21.62
N LEU A 53 -22.05 -4.82 22.25
CA LEU A 53 -23.13 -5.59 21.60
C LEU A 53 -24.53 -5.07 21.94
N LYS A 54 -24.64 -4.13 22.89
CA LYS A 54 -25.91 -3.60 23.42
C LYS A 54 -26.85 -4.72 23.91
N LYS A 55 -26.27 -5.80 24.42
CA LYS A 55 -26.95 -7.01 24.92
C LYS A 55 -26.23 -7.49 26.18
N THR A 56 -26.94 -8.22 27.02
CA THR A 56 -26.35 -8.85 28.21
C THR A 56 -26.48 -10.36 28.12
N PHE A 57 -25.37 -11.08 28.26
CA PHE A 57 -25.35 -12.54 28.28
C PHE A 57 -25.31 -13.05 29.74
N PRO A 58 -26.15 -14.02 30.13
CA PRO A 58 -26.22 -14.45 31.53
C PRO A 58 -24.99 -15.25 31.98
N ARG A 59 -24.22 -15.82 31.04
CA ARG A 59 -23.05 -16.65 31.32
C ARG A 59 -21.91 -16.31 30.38
N THR A 60 -20.68 -16.50 30.84
CA THR A 60 -19.47 -16.40 30.04
C THR A 60 -19.21 -17.73 29.33
N PRO A 61 -19.09 -17.77 28.00
CA PRO A 61 -18.78 -18.99 27.26
C PRO A 61 -17.42 -19.58 27.65
N ALA A 62 -17.29 -20.91 27.58
CA ALA A 62 -16.03 -21.60 27.89
C ALA A 62 -14.89 -21.18 26.94
N ASN A 63 -15.22 -21.00 25.65
CA ASN A 63 -14.34 -20.54 24.58
C ASN A 63 -14.20 -19.00 24.50
N SER A 64 -14.40 -18.28 25.61
CA SER A 64 -14.26 -16.83 25.63
C SER A 64 -12.81 -16.36 25.81
N GLY A 65 -12.45 -15.33 25.05
CA GLY A 65 -11.13 -14.71 25.00
C GLY A 65 -10.35 -15.05 23.73
N PRO A 66 -9.34 -14.22 23.37
CA PRO A 66 -8.49 -14.49 22.22
C PRO A 66 -7.70 -15.81 22.38
N PRO A 67 -7.22 -16.40 21.27
CA PRO A 67 -6.41 -17.60 21.31
C PRO A 67 -5.22 -17.46 22.28
N SER A 68 -4.95 -18.54 23.00
CA SER A 68 -3.81 -18.63 23.90
C SER A 68 -2.91 -19.79 23.48
N SER A 69 -1.73 -19.49 22.94
CA SER A 69 -0.69 -20.50 22.71
C SER A 69 0.45 -20.37 23.75
N SER A 70 1.41 -21.29 23.68
CA SER A 70 2.68 -21.21 24.41
C SER A 70 3.67 -20.19 23.81
N ASN A 71 3.41 -19.68 22.60
CA ASN A 71 4.25 -18.67 22.00
C ASN A 71 3.87 -17.26 22.52
N PRO A 72 4.85 -16.36 22.69
CA PRO A 72 4.59 -14.97 23.03
C PRO A 72 4.05 -14.15 21.82
N TYR A 73 4.07 -14.72 20.61
CA TYR A 73 3.56 -14.11 19.39
C TYR A 73 2.99 -15.21 18.48
N ASP A 74 1.74 -15.04 18.08
CA ASP A 74 1.11 -15.80 17.01
C ASP A 74 0.36 -14.84 16.07
N ALA A 75 0.19 -15.25 14.81
CA ALA A 75 -0.57 -14.51 13.81
C ALA A 75 -1.70 -15.36 13.23
N ALA A 76 -2.83 -14.71 12.99
CA ALA A 76 -3.96 -15.29 12.28
C ALA A 76 -3.56 -15.59 10.82
N PRO A 77 -4.06 -16.70 10.24
CA PRO A 77 -3.62 -17.13 8.91
C PRO A 77 -4.13 -16.23 7.78
N ASN A 78 -5.19 -15.44 8.01
CA ASN A 78 -5.87 -14.66 6.98
C ASN A 78 -6.19 -13.24 7.44
N ASP A 79 -6.14 -12.32 6.47
CA ASP A 79 -6.55 -10.93 6.65
C ASP A 79 -8.06 -10.81 6.53
N GLU A 80 -8.65 -10.03 7.44
CA GLU A 80 -10.07 -9.74 7.50
C GLU A 80 -10.35 -8.26 7.25
N ASN A 81 -11.59 -7.92 6.91
CA ASN A 81 -12.02 -6.54 6.72
C ASN A 81 -13.10 -6.16 7.74
N TYR A 82 -13.16 -4.90 8.11
CA TYR A 82 -14.30 -4.32 8.81
C TYR A 82 -14.51 -2.88 8.37
N THR A 83 -15.74 -2.39 8.50
CA THR A 83 -16.09 -1.01 8.15
C THR A 83 -16.22 -0.16 9.40
N PHE A 84 -15.86 1.13 9.31
CA PHE A 84 -16.10 2.09 10.38
C PHE A 84 -16.46 3.46 9.81
N ASP A 85 -17.28 4.21 10.53
CA ASP A 85 -17.86 5.45 10.03
C ASP A 85 -17.10 6.68 10.55
N ASN A 86 -16.46 7.41 9.65
CA ASN A 86 -15.86 8.71 9.94
C ASN A 86 -16.67 9.84 9.27
N PRO A 87 -17.69 10.40 9.95
CA PRO A 87 -18.49 11.48 9.39
C PRO A 87 -17.70 12.77 9.14
N ASP A 88 -16.59 13.00 9.86
CA ASP A 88 -15.74 14.17 9.63
C ASP A 88 -14.98 14.08 8.30
N LYS A 89 -14.82 12.87 7.76
CA LYS A 89 -14.23 12.65 6.43
C LYS A 89 -15.02 13.32 5.30
N ALA A 90 -16.28 13.71 5.53
CA ALA A 90 -17.08 14.43 4.54
C ALA A 90 -16.65 15.90 4.37
N PHE A 91 -15.72 16.38 5.20
CA PHE A 91 -15.19 17.74 5.19
C PHE A 91 -13.71 17.79 4.77
N ASP A 92 -13.16 16.72 4.20
CA ASP A 92 -11.76 16.64 3.77
C ASP A 92 -11.36 17.63 2.65
N GLY A 93 -12.35 18.23 1.97
CA GLY A 93 -12.17 19.33 1.01
C GLY A 93 -12.57 20.70 1.55
N LEU A 94 -12.84 20.84 2.86
CA LEU A 94 -13.15 22.14 3.46
C LEU A 94 -11.93 23.08 3.33
N ARG A 95 -12.11 24.22 2.66
CA ARG A 95 -11.04 25.20 2.43
C ARG A 95 -10.68 25.99 3.70
N PRO A 96 -9.46 26.53 3.79
CA PRO A 96 -9.07 27.47 4.84
C PRO A 96 -10.08 28.61 5.00
N PRO A 97 -10.42 29.00 6.24
CA PRO A 97 -11.36 30.08 6.48
C PRO A 97 -10.76 31.45 6.11
N THR A 98 -11.60 32.31 5.57
CA THR A 98 -11.33 33.75 5.46
C THR A 98 -11.39 34.42 6.83
N ASP A 99 -10.80 35.62 6.96
CA ASP A 99 -10.85 36.40 8.19
C ASP A 99 -12.29 36.71 8.63
N GLU A 100 -13.17 36.98 7.67
CA GLU A 100 -14.59 37.21 7.93
C GLU A 100 -15.28 35.95 8.47
N GLN A 101 -14.97 34.78 7.91
CA GLN A 101 -15.47 33.51 8.45
C GLN A 101 -14.93 33.23 9.85
N LEU A 102 -13.67 33.54 10.14
CA LEU A 102 -13.09 33.40 11.48
C LEU A 102 -13.78 34.33 12.49
N ARG A 103 -14.04 35.59 12.11
CA ARG A 103 -14.76 36.56 12.94
C ARG A 103 -16.18 36.09 13.23
N LYS A 104 -16.90 35.62 12.20
CA LYS A 104 -18.26 35.06 12.33
C LYS A 104 -18.27 33.78 13.16
N ALA A 105 -17.26 32.92 13.02
CA ALA A 105 -17.15 31.67 13.76
C ALA A 105 -16.94 31.94 15.26
N GLY A 106 -16.13 32.95 15.59
CA GLY A 106 -15.68 33.24 16.95
C GLY A 106 -14.63 32.24 17.43
N SER A 107 -13.97 32.54 18.56
CA SER A 107 -12.86 31.72 19.10
C SER A 107 -13.12 31.20 20.53
N SER A 108 -14.30 31.48 21.10
CA SER A 108 -14.62 31.10 22.48
C SER A 108 -15.27 29.72 22.58
N LYS A 109 -15.21 29.10 23.78
CA LYS A 109 -15.94 27.85 24.06
C LYS A 109 -17.44 28.00 23.79
N ARG A 110 -18.02 29.18 24.08
CA ARG A 110 -19.42 29.49 23.81
C ARG A 110 -19.72 29.54 22.31
N ALA A 111 -18.81 30.08 21.51
CA ALA A 111 -18.94 30.10 20.06
C ALA A 111 -18.91 28.69 19.45
N ILE A 112 -17.97 27.84 19.90
CA ILE A 112 -17.92 26.43 19.49
C ILE A 112 -19.22 25.70 19.87
N ALA A 113 -19.69 25.87 21.10
CA ALA A 113 -20.93 25.24 21.56
C ALA A 113 -22.16 25.70 20.76
N LYS A 114 -22.23 27.00 20.40
CA LYS A 114 -23.26 27.56 19.54
C LYS A 114 -23.32 26.85 18.18
N TRP A 115 -22.19 26.76 17.48
CA TRP A 115 -22.16 26.13 16.15
C TRP A 115 -22.39 24.61 16.22
N LYS A 116 -21.91 23.95 17.27
CA LYS A 116 -22.22 22.53 17.53
C LYS A 116 -23.73 22.31 17.70
N ALA A 117 -24.41 23.16 18.47
CA ALA A 117 -25.85 23.08 18.66
C ALA A 117 -26.62 23.41 17.37
N ALA A 118 -26.17 24.42 16.61
CA ALA A 118 -26.74 24.77 15.32
C ALA A 118 -26.67 23.59 14.34
N TYR A 119 -25.51 22.95 14.22
CA TYR A 119 -25.34 21.78 13.37
C TYR A 119 -26.20 20.59 13.84
N ALA A 120 -26.27 20.35 15.15
CA ALA A 120 -27.12 19.28 15.70
C ALA A 120 -28.62 19.51 15.39
N ALA A 121 -29.07 20.76 15.35
CA ALA A 121 -30.45 21.11 15.03
C ALA A 121 -30.74 21.11 13.53
N SER A 122 -29.80 21.57 12.71
CA SER A 122 -30.03 21.80 11.27
C SER A 122 -29.59 20.63 10.38
N GLY A 123 -28.59 19.86 10.81
CA GLY A 123 -27.88 18.89 9.96
C GLY A 123 -27.12 19.52 8.78
N LYS A 124 -27.06 20.85 8.67
CA LYS A 124 -26.48 21.55 7.51
C LYS A 124 -24.95 21.54 7.56
N PRO A 125 -24.25 21.10 6.49
CA PRO A 125 -22.78 21.09 6.46
C PRO A 125 -22.14 22.45 6.75
N ALA A 126 -22.78 23.55 6.35
CA ALA A 126 -22.28 24.90 6.62
C ALA A 126 -22.15 25.23 8.12
N ASP A 127 -23.07 24.75 8.96
CA ASP A 127 -22.99 24.97 10.41
C ASP A 127 -21.84 24.17 11.04
N ARG A 128 -21.60 22.95 10.52
CA ARG A 128 -20.43 22.14 10.91
C ARG A 128 -19.12 22.79 10.47
N ALA A 129 -19.06 23.36 9.27
CA ALA A 129 -17.90 24.12 8.80
C ALA A 129 -17.59 25.31 9.73
N MET A 130 -18.60 26.07 10.14
CA MET A 130 -18.44 27.15 11.12
C MET A 130 -18.00 26.65 12.49
N GLU A 131 -18.46 25.47 12.94
CA GLU A 131 -17.95 24.84 14.16
C GLU A 131 -16.45 24.49 14.04
N ILE A 132 -16.03 23.92 12.91
CA ILE A 132 -14.63 23.59 12.64
C ILE A 132 -13.78 24.86 12.64
N TYR A 133 -14.23 25.93 11.97
CA TYR A 133 -13.56 27.22 11.97
C TYR A 133 -13.47 27.84 13.38
N ALA A 134 -14.52 27.72 14.19
CA ALA A 134 -14.51 28.24 15.57
C ALA A 134 -13.47 27.50 16.43
N ARG A 135 -13.37 26.17 16.26
CA ARG A 135 -12.37 25.34 16.95
C ARG A 135 -10.95 25.65 16.49
N TYR A 136 -10.74 25.89 15.19
CA TYR A 136 -9.46 26.32 14.65
C TYR A 136 -9.06 27.71 15.18
N ASN A 137 -9.99 28.67 15.19
CA ASN A 137 -9.75 30.02 15.70
C ASN A 137 -9.37 30.01 17.21
N ALA A 138 -10.05 29.18 18.01
CA ALA A 138 -9.81 29.04 19.45
C ALA A 138 -8.40 28.54 19.81
N GLN A 139 -7.73 27.85 18.90
CA GLN A 139 -6.39 27.29 19.11
C GLN A 139 -5.29 28.06 18.37
N LEU A 140 -5.65 28.90 17.40
CA LEU A 140 -4.71 29.55 16.48
C LEU A 140 -3.63 30.39 17.19
N LYS A 141 -3.98 31.08 18.28
CA LYS A 141 -3.06 31.91 19.06
C LYS A 141 -2.18 31.13 20.04
N LYS A 142 -2.44 29.84 20.27
CA LYS A 142 -1.65 29.01 21.18
C LYS A 142 -0.30 28.67 20.54
N ALA A 143 0.77 28.66 21.33
CA ALA A 143 2.10 28.27 20.85
C ALA A 143 2.11 26.84 20.27
N THR A 144 1.36 25.92 20.90
CA THR A 144 1.19 24.53 20.48
C THR A 144 0.05 24.32 19.48
N GLY A 145 -0.58 25.41 19.02
CA GLY A 145 -1.69 25.35 18.06
C GLY A 145 -1.21 25.12 16.63
N TYR A 146 -2.02 24.41 15.85
CA TYR A 146 -1.90 24.29 14.40
C TYR A 146 -2.02 25.66 13.74
N LYS A 147 -1.02 26.00 12.93
CA LYS A 147 -1.00 27.23 12.13
C LYS A 147 -1.57 27.00 10.75
N ASP A 148 -1.25 25.88 10.12
CA ASP A 148 -1.87 25.48 8.87
C ASP A 148 -3.27 24.87 9.11
N PHE A 149 -4.28 25.37 8.38
CA PHE A 149 -5.65 24.90 8.52
C PHE A 149 -5.84 23.48 7.97
N ASN A 150 -5.15 23.10 6.91
CA ASN A 150 -5.30 21.78 6.31
C ASN A 150 -4.72 20.70 7.23
N ASP A 151 -3.57 20.97 7.85
CA ASP A 151 -2.99 20.13 8.91
C ASP A 151 -3.95 20.03 10.10
N TYR A 152 -4.57 21.13 10.52
CA TYR A 152 -5.57 21.11 11.58
C TYR A 152 -6.78 20.23 11.21
N LEU A 153 -7.36 20.43 10.04
CA LEU A 153 -8.52 19.70 9.56
C LEU A 153 -8.21 18.21 9.44
N ARG A 154 -7.14 17.86 8.72
CA ARG A 154 -6.73 16.48 8.45
C ARG A 154 -6.32 15.74 9.72
N ILE A 155 -5.48 16.34 10.56
CA ILE A 155 -4.89 15.66 11.71
C ILE A 155 -5.80 15.77 12.93
N ARG A 156 -6.25 16.99 13.27
CA ARG A 156 -6.98 17.25 14.52
C ARG A 156 -8.45 16.90 14.43
N ILE A 157 -9.12 17.20 13.32
CA ILE A 157 -10.56 16.97 13.17
C ILE A 157 -10.82 15.58 12.61
N ILE A 158 -10.51 15.37 11.33
CA ILE A 158 -10.79 14.13 10.60
C ILE A 158 -10.02 12.97 11.23
N GLY A 159 -8.73 13.20 11.47
CA GLY A 159 -7.83 12.16 11.91
C GLY A 159 -8.19 11.61 13.29
N ASN A 160 -8.44 12.48 14.28
CA ASN A 160 -8.80 12.03 15.62
C ASN A 160 -10.17 11.35 15.69
N THR A 161 -11.16 11.83 14.92
CA THR A 161 -12.46 11.17 14.85
C THR A 161 -12.31 9.77 14.24
N GLY A 162 -11.60 9.66 13.12
CA GLY A 162 -11.30 8.37 12.48
C GLY A 162 -10.59 7.41 13.43
N ASN A 163 -9.56 7.88 14.14
CA ASN A 163 -8.79 7.06 15.07
C ASN A 163 -9.63 6.46 16.19
N ARG A 164 -10.42 7.32 16.83
CA ARG A 164 -11.27 6.89 17.93
C ARG A 164 -12.31 5.89 17.45
N VAL A 165 -13.03 6.21 16.37
CA VAL A 165 -14.12 5.34 15.90
C VAL A 165 -13.59 4.02 15.39
N LYS A 166 -12.52 4.01 14.59
CA LYS A 166 -11.93 2.76 14.10
C LYS A 166 -11.40 1.90 15.26
N GLY A 167 -10.84 2.50 16.31
CA GLY A 167 -10.41 1.80 17.53
C GLY A 167 -11.59 1.17 18.27
N ASP A 168 -12.61 1.98 18.57
CA ASP A 168 -13.86 1.52 19.21
C ASP A 168 -14.52 0.38 18.41
N THR A 169 -14.54 0.49 17.07
CA THR A 169 -15.10 -0.55 16.18
C THR A 169 -14.25 -1.82 16.15
N PHE A 170 -12.92 -1.69 16.14
CA PHE A 170 -12.02 -2.84 16.23
C PHE A 170 -12.23 -3.57 17.55
N GLU A 171 -12.31 -2.86 18.68
CA GLU A 171 -12.58 -3.47 19.98
C GLU A 171 -13.92 -4.20 20.00
N ALA A 172 -14.98 -3.58 19.47
CA ALA A 172 -16.29 -4.20 19.33
C ALA A 172 -16.23 -5.50 18.51
N ARG A 173 -15.47 -5.49 17.41
CA ARG A 173 -15.25 -6.67 16.56
C ARG A 173 -14.53 -7.77 17.34
N MET A 174 -13.49 -7.45 18.10
CA MET A 174 -12.76 -8.45 18.89
C MET A 174 -13.64 -9.07 19.97
N VAL A 175 -14.51 -8.28 20.62
CA VAL A 175 -15.50 -8.79 21.58
C VAL A 175 -16.44 -9.81 20.95
N LYS A 176 -16.97 -9.50 19.76
CA LYS A 176 -17.84 -10.40 18.99
C LYS A 176 -17.08 -11.66 18.57
N LYS A 177 -15.87 -11.49 18.00
CA LYS A 177 -15.07 -12.59 17.44
C LYS A 177 -14.63 -13.60 18.48
N TYR A 178 -14.17 -13.12 19.64
CA TYR A 178 -13.60 -13.98 20.69
C TYR A 178 -14.58 -14.26 21.83
N ASN A 179 -15.89 -14.04 21.61
CA ASN A 179 -16.92 -14.30 22.61
C ASN A 179 -16.60 -13.70 24.00
N MET A 180 -16.02 -12.50 24.04
CA MET A 180 -15.68 -11.80 25.29
C MET A 180 -16.93 -11.17 25.91
N VAL A 181 -17.92 -12.02 26.22
CA VAL A 181 -19.27 -11.68 26.67
C VAL A 181 -19.57 -12.35 28.01
N GLY A 182 -20.65 -11.94 28.67
CA GLY A 182 -21.03 -12.49 29.97
C GLY A 182 -20.48 -11.69 31.15
N PRO A 183 -20.74 -12.15 32.39
CA PRO A 183 -20.41 -11.41 33.62
C PRO A 183 -18.91 -11.27 33.90
N ASP A 184 -18.05 -12.09 33.28
CA ASP A 184 -16.62 -12.11 33.60
C ASP A 184 -15.80 -11.07 32.83
N TRP A 185 -16.31 -10.61 31.69
CA TRP A 185 -15.62 -9.72 30.76
C TRP A 185 -16.02 -8.26 30.94
N TRP A 186 -15.04 -7.44 31.32
CA TRP A 186 -15.18 -6.01 31.56
C TRP A 186 -14.35 -5.23 30.57
N CYS A 187 -14.94 -4.25 29.94
CA CYS A 187 -14.34 -3.40 28.94
C CYS A 187 -14.05 -2.01 29.50
N GLN A 188 -12.95 -1.41 29.03
CA GLN A 188 -12.46 -0.12 29.50
C GLN A 188 -12.31 -0.13 31.04
N ASP A 189 -11.74 -1.21 31.57
CA ASP A 189 -11.71 -1.52 33.01
C ASP A 189 -10.49 -0.86 33.69
N PRO A 190 -10.68 0.06 34.65
CA PRO A 190 -9.57 0.71 35.34
C PRO A 190 -8.89 -0.20 36.36
N MET A 191 -7.58 -0.38 36.22
CA MET A 191 -6.71 -1.04 37.18
C MET A 191 -5.84 -0.02 37.93
N PRO A 192 -5.99 0.13 39.26
CA PRO A 192 -5.16 1.05 40.02
C PRO A 192 -3.73 0.52 40.17
N TYR A 193 -2.76 1.43 40.15
CA TYR A 193 -1.36 1.12 40.47
C TYR A 193 -0.68 2.30 41.15
N LYS A 194 0.35 2.01 41.94
CA LYS A 194 1.19 3.04 42.57
C LYS A 194 2.31 3.44 41.61
N ASP A 195 2.36 4.72 41.28
CA ASP A 195 3.46 5.27 40.49
C ASP A 195 4.74 5.20 41.32
N PRO A 196 5.81 4.52 40.84
CA PRO A 196 7.01 4.29 41.62
C PRO A 196 7.83 5.57 41.86
N LYS A 197 7.64 6.61 41.03
CA LYS A 197 8.36 7.89 41.18
C LYS A 197 7.66 8.82 42.17
N THR A 198 6.33 8.76 42.24
CA THR A 198 5.53 9.75 42.98
C THR A 198 4.72 9.17 44.14
N GLY A 199 4.60 7.85 44.23
CA GLY A 199 3.74 7.15 45.21
C GLY A 199 2.23 7.37 45.00
N LYS A 200 1.83 8.20 44.04
CA LYS A 200 0.42 8.52 43.75
C LYS A 200 -0.26 7.33 43.07
N THR A 201 -1.53 7.12 43.40
CA THR A 201 -2.37 6.15 42.68
C THR A 201 -2.63 6.67 41.27
N LYS A 202 -2.32 5.86 40.26
CA LYS A 202 -2.67 6.05 38.86
C LYS A 202 -3.55 4.89 38.40
N TYR A 203 -4.17 5.04 37.24
CA TYR A 203 -5.06 4.03 36.68
C TYR A 203 -4.62 3.63 35.28
N ARG A 204 -4.52 2.33 35.05
CA ARG A 204 -4.39 1.71 33.74
C ARG A 204 -5.77 1.29 33.27
N ILE A 205 -6.29 1.92 32.23
CA ILE A 205 -7.57 1.51 31.61
C ILE A 205 -7.28 0.35 30.68
N VAL A 206 -7.73 -0.86 30.98
CA VAL A 206 -7.54 -2.07 30.15
C VAL A 206 -8.72 -2.22 29.20
N ASP A 207 -8.47 -2.48 27.92
CA ASP A 207 -9.52 -2.54 26.90
C ASP A 207 -10.50 -3.70 27.17
N PHE A 208 -9.99 -4.89 27.51
CA PHE A 208 -10.79 -6.05 27.94
C PHE A 208 -10.12 -6.76 29.12
N ARG A 209 -10.88 -7.01 30.19
CA ARG A 209 -10.41 -7.73 31.36
C ARG A 209 -11.37 -8.85 31.73
N ASN A 210 -10.86 -10.08 31.78
CA ASN A 210 -11.54 -11.18 32.45
C ASN A 210 -11.14 -11.15 33.93
N ARG A 211 -12.04 -10.67 34.78
CA ARG A 211 -11.74 -10.46 36.21
C ARG A 211 -11.48 -11.77 36.96
N PRO A 212 -12.31 -12.82 36.83
CA PRO A 212 -12.07 -14.09 37.55
C PRO A 212 -10.76 -14.79 37.16
N ARG A 213 -10.34 -14.68 35.89
CA ARG A 213 -9.07 -15.27 35.42
C ARG A 213 -7.85 -14.36 35.64
N ASP A 214 -8.05 -13.16 36.18
CA ASP A 214 -7.06 -12.08 36.23
C ASP A 214 -6.29 -11.94 34.90
N TRP A 215 -7.04 -11.74 33.82
CA TRP A 215 -6.49 -11.69 32.47
C TRP A 215 -6.82 -10.36 31.82
N SER A 216 -5.79 -9.60 31.49
CA SER A 216 -5.88 -8.31 30.82
C SER A 216 -5.54 -8.46 29.34
N VAL A 217 -6.39 -7.91 28.49
CA VAL A 217 -6.25 -7.93 27.03
C VAL A 217 -6.33 -6.50 26.52
N GLU A 218 -5.30 -6.08 25.78
CA GLU A 218 -5.29 -4.80 25.06
C GLU A 218 -5.70 -5.02 23.60
N GLY A 219 -6.57 -4.17 23.07
CA GLY A 219 -6.99 -4.16 21.67
C GLY A 219 -6.33 -3.03 20.91
N LYS A 220 -5.48 -3.36 19.94
CA LYS A 220 -4.84 -2.39 19.05
C LYS A 220 -5.27 -2.67 17.63
N SER A 221 -6.00 -1.77 16.99
CA SER A 221 -6.34 -1.94 15.56
C SER A 221 -5.14 -1.70 14.62
N ASN A 222 -3.95 -1.48 15.17
CA ASN A 222 -2.67 -1.36 14.47
C ASN A 222 -1.67 -2.39 15.03
N GLY A 223 -0.41 -2.31 14.61
CA GLY A 223 0.65 -3.23 15.02
C GLY A 223 1.51 -2.78 16.21
N GLU A 224 1.12 -1.72 16.93
CA GLU A 224 1.99 -1.07 17.93
C GLU A 224 1.33 -0.92 19.31
N ILE A 225 2.05 -1.33 20.37
CA ILE A 225 1.67 -1.05 21.76
C ILE A 225 2.11 0.35 22.21
N ARG A 226 1.42 0.92 23.21
CA ARG A 226 1.85 2.19 23.81
C ARG A 226 2.84 1.95 24.93
N ASN A 227 3.98 2.64 24.89
CA ASN A 227 5.05 2.48 25.88
C ASN A 227 4.59 2.81 27.31
N ASN A 228 3.75 3.83 27.49
CA ASN A 228 3.23 4.21 28.83
C ASN A 228 2.26 3.16 29.40
N GLN A 229 1.39 2.59 28.56
CA GLN A 229 0.51 1.47 28.94
C GLN A 229 1.34 0.24 29.30
N HIS A 230 2.30 -0.11 28.43
CA HIS A 230 3.21 -1.23 28.67
C HIS A 230 4.03 -1.06 29.98
N GLN A 231 4.51 0.16 30.27
CA GLN A 231 5.19 0.44 31.52
C GLN A 231 4.25 0.31 32.73
N ALA A 232 3.00 0.77 32.62
CA ALA A 232 2.00 0.60 33.67
C ALA A 232 1.71 -0.89 33.91
N ASP A 233 1.57 -1.68 32.84
CA ASP A 233 1.35 -3.14 32.91
C ASP A 233 2.53 -3.83 33.62
N ARG A 234 3.77 -3.44 33.30
CA ARG A 234 4.98 -3.89 34.00
C ARG A 234 5.01 -3.52 35.48
N ILE A 235 4.49 -2.36 35.87
CA ILE A 235 4.41 -1.95 37.29
C ILE A 235 3.34 -2.78 38.02
N ILE A 236 2.17 -2.94 37.42
CA ILE A 236 1.05 -3.73 37.96
C ILE A 236 1.48 -5.16 38.21
N ALA A 237 2.14 -5.78 37.23
CA ALA A 237 2.51 -7.19 37.29
C ALA A 237 3.54 -7.54 38.39
N ARG A 238 4.28 -6.54 38.89
CA ARG A 238 5.25 -6.68 39.98
C ARG A 238 4.66 -6.41 41.37
N GLN A 239 3.41 -5.98 41.46
CA GLN A 239 2.79 -5.76 42.76
C GLN A 239 2.67 -7.09 43.53
N PRO A 240 2.91 -7.10 44.86
CA PRO A 240 2.81 -8.31 45.66
C PRO A 240 1.46 -9.02 45.48
N GLY A 241 1.50 -10.32 45.19
CA GLY A 241 0.31 -11.14 44.99
C GLY A 241 -0.41 -10.98 43.65
N ASN A 242 0.06 -10.10 42.76
CA ASN A 242 -0.51 -9.95 41.42
C ASN A 242 -0.22 -11.19 40.56
N ARG A 243 -1.28 -11.77 39.97
CA ARG A 243 -1.20 -12.95 39.08
C ARG A 243 -1.66 -12.64 37.66
N THR A 244 -1.76 -11.36 37.31
CA THR A 244 -2.38 -10.92 36.07
C THR A 244 -1.58 -11.44 34.88
N THR A 245 -2.26 -12.07 33.92
CA THR A 245 -1.67 -12.37 32.60
C THR A 245 -2.08 -11.30 31.60
N PHE A 246 -1.21 -11.06 30.61
CA PHE A 246 -1.35 -9.97 29.66
C PHE A 246 -1.45 -10.52 28.25
N SER A 247 -2.33 -9.96 27.43
CA SER A 247 -2.42 -10.28 26.02
C SER A 247 -2.66 -9.01 25.22
N THR A 248 -2.12 -8.95 24.02
CA THR A 248 -2.35 -7.87 23.07
C THR A 248 -2.93 -8.46 21.80
N ILE A 249 -4.02 -7.90 21.31
CA ILE A 249 -4.56 -8.21 19.98
C ILE A 249 -4.16 -7.07 19.05
N THR A 250 -3.46 -7.36 17.95
CA THR A 250 -3.08 -6.36 16.95
C THR A 250 -3.90 -6.52 15.67
N GLY A 251 -4.32 -5.39 15.08
CA GLY A 251 -5.20 -5.33 13.91
C GLY A 251 -4.46 -5.07 12.60
N ALA A 252 -3.15 -4.88 12.65
CA ALA A 252 -2.25 -4.77 11.51
C ALA A 252 -0.98 -5.58 11.81
N LYS A 253 -0.09 -5.72 10.81
CA LYS A 253 1.22 -6.37 11.00
C LYS A 253 1.93 -5.79 12.22
N THR A 254 2.25 -6.65 13.17
CA THR A 254 2.84 -6.29 14.45
C THR A 254 4.27 -5.88 14.23
N THR A 255 4.63 -4.71 14.75
CA THR A 255 6.00 -4.21 14.56
C THR A 255 6.98 -5.06 15.34
N LYS A 256 8.18 -5.24 14.78
CA LYS A 256 9.27 -5.95 15.46
C LYS A 256 9.54 -5.41 16.87
N SER A 257 9.51 -4.08 17.05
CA SER A 257 9.64 -3.43 18.36
C SER A 257 8.58 -3.89 19.36
N THR A 258 7.33 -4.07 18.91
CA THR A 258 6.23 -4.55 19.77
C THR A 258 6.43 -6.02 20.15
N ILE A 259 6.80 -6.86 19.19
CA ILE A 259 7.12 -8.28 19.43
C ILE A 259 8.24 -8.40 20.48
N ASP A 260 9.34 -7.67 20.28
CA ASP A 260 10.51 -7.71 21.15
C ASP A 260 10.17 -7.23 22.58
N LYS A 261 9.36 -6.15 22.72
CA LYS A 261 8.91 -5.64 24.03
C LYS A 261 8.02 -6.62 24.78
N ILE A 262 7.05 -7.24 24.10
CA ILE A 262 6.15 -8.21 24.75
C ILE A 262 6.90 -9.49 25.11
N LYS A 263 7.80 -9.96 24.24
CA LYS A 263 8.67 -11.10 24.57
C LYS A 263 9.52 -10.81 25.81
N ALA A 264 10.18 -9.65 25.87
CA ALA A 264 10.98 -9.27 27.04
C ALA A 264 10.13 -9.20 28.32
N PHE A 265 8.89 -8.71 28.21
CA PHE A 265 7.96 -8.68 29.34
C PHE A 265 7.50 -10.08 29.78
N ASP A 266 7.24 -10.97 28.83
CA ASP A 266 6.90 -12.37 29.12
C ASP A 266 8.04 -13.09 29.85
N ASP A 267 9.27 -12.95 29.34
CA ASP A 267 10.48 -13.53 29.95
C ASP A 267 10.67 -13.01 31.39
N GLU A 268 10.48 -11.70 31.59
CA GLU A 268 10.54 -11.07 32.91
C GLU A 268 9.51 -11.67 33.88
N LEU A 269 8.25 -11.84 33.44
CA LEU A 269 7.20 -12.40 34.28
C LEU A 269 7.39 -13.88 34.59
N LYS A 270 7.91 -14.67 33.63
CA LYS A 270 8.27 -16.07 33.83
C LYS A 270 9.32 -16.22 34.93
N GLN A 271 10.36 -15.37 34.91
CA GLN A 271 11.38 -15.33 35.95
C GLN A 271 10.81 -14.92 37.30
N LEU A 272 10.07 -13.80 37.36
CA LEU A 272 9.48 -13.29 38.60
C LEU A 272 8.51 -14.27 39.27
N ARG A 273 7.78 -15.06 38.47
CA ARG A 273 6.75 -15.99 38.95
C ARG A 273 7.22 -17.44 39.01
N ASN A 274 8.49 -17.70 38.68
CA ASN A 274 9.09 -19.03 38.60
C ASN A 274 8.20 -20.02 37.81
N THR A 275 7.90 -19.68 36.55
CA THR A 275 7.03 -20.49 35.69
C THR A 275 7.55 -20.55 34.26
N SER A 276 7.28 -21.65 33.57
CA SER A 276 7.52 -21.80 32.13
C SER A 276 6.33 -21.37 31.27
N ARG A 277 5.17 -21.08 31.88
CA ARG A 277 3.95 -20.72 31.15
C ARG A 277 4.01 -19.28 30.68
N THR A 278 3.59 -19.04 29.43
CA THR A 278 3.46 -17.69 28.85
C THR A 278 2.52 -16.81 29.68
N GLN A 279 3.05 -15.68 30.14
CA GLN A 279 2.42 -14.68 30.99
C GLN A 279 2.05 -13.42 30.21
N ALA A 280 2.78 -13.09 29.14
CA ALA A 280 2.47 -12.00 28.22
C ALA A 280 2.57 -12.48 26.76
N ARG A 281 1.60 -12.10 25.91
CA ARG A 281 1.55 -12.56 24.51
C ARG A 281 0.92 -11.56 23.55
N ILE A 282 1.14 -11.79 22.26
CA ILE A 282 0.49 -11.11 21.15
C ILE A 282 -0.30 -12.12 20.32
N TRP A 283 -1.53 -11.76 19.97
CA TRP A 283 -2.31 -12.39 18.93
C TRP A 283 -2.54 -11.38 17.79
N GLU A 284 -1.84 -11.57 16.67
CA GLU A 284 -2.01 -10.73 15.50
C GLU A 284 -3.24 -11.16 14.70
N GLN A 285 -4.25 -10.30 14.66
CA GLN A 285 -5.48 -10.47 13.91
C GLN A 285 -5.61 -9.36 12.87
N ARG A 286 -4.86 -9.47 11.77
CA ARG A 286 -4.88 -8.47 10.69
C ARG A 286 -6.31 -8.22 10.21
N SER A 287 -6.75 -6.98 10.38
CA SER A 287 -8.11 -6.50 10.20
C SER A 287 -8.05 -5.14 9.51
N ASN A 288 -8.27 -5.10 8.20
CA ASN A 288 -8.26 -3.87 7.41
C ASN A 288 -9.53 -3.06 7.73
N GLY A 289 -9.32 -1.89 8.35
CA GLY A 289 -10.40 -0.95 8.63
C GLY A 289 -10.73 -0.12 7.38
N ILE A 290 -11.89 -0.36 6.78
CA ILE A 290 -12.45 0.38 5.66
C ILE A 290 -13.18 1.63 6.20
N GLU A 291 -12.59 2.80 5.96
CA GLU A 291 -13.13 4.08 6.44
C GLU A 291 -14.31 4.56 5.58
N ARG A 292 -15.51 4.65 6.15
CA ARG A 292 -16.72 5.17 5.49
C ARG A 292 -16.95 6.64 5.84
N THR A 293 -17.11 7.46 4.80
CA THR A 293 -17.53 8.85 4.94
C THR A 293 -19.02 8.99 5.29
N ASN A 294 -19.81 7.93 5.11
CA ASN A 294 -21.28 7.85 5.22
C ASN A 294 -22.05 8.73 4.24
N LYS A 295 -21.92 10.06 4.35
CA LYS A 295 -22.69 11.03 3.54
C LYS A 295 -21.77 12.13 3.01
N PRO A 296 -21.23 12.00 1.79
CA PRO A 296 -20.55 13.09 1.11
C PRO A 296 -21.39 14.36 1.07
N ASN A 297 -20.74 15.52 1.10
CA ASN A 297 -21.38 16.82 1.04
C ASN A 297 -20.57 17.81 0.19
N VAL A 298 -21.00 19.08 0.16
CA VAL A 298 -20.36 20.15 -0.63
C VAL A 298 -18.89 20.42 -0.31
N TYR A 299 -18.39 19.94 0.83
CA TYR A 299 -16.99 20.03 1.26
C TYR A 299 -16.22 18.72 1.13
N THR A 300 -16.82 17.67 0.55
CA THR A 300 -16.10 16.42 0.32
C THR A 300 -15.13 16.57 -0.84
N ASN A 301 -13.87 16.17 -0.63
CA ASN A 301 -12.84 16.19 -1.64
C ASN A 301 -12.97 14.99 -2.60
N TYR A 302 -12.88 15.29 -3.89
CA TYR A 302 -12.82 14.31 -4.97
C TYR A 302 -11.57 14.61 -5.80
N ASP A 303 -10.66 13.64 -5.85
CA ASP A 303 -9.33 13.80 -6.46
C ASP A 303 -9.38 13.53 -7.96
N LYS A 304 -8.81 14.41 -8.77
CA LYS A 304 -8.93 14.31 -10.24
C LYS A 304 -8.03 13.25 -10.87
N ARG A 305 -7.08 12.70 -10.12
CA ARG A 305 -6.13 11.70 -10.64
C ARG A 305 -6.88 10.46 -11.12
N PHE A 306 -6.39 9.89 -12.21
CA PHE A 306 -6.95 8.73 -12.91
C PHE A 306 -8.38 8.89 -13.45
N ASN A 307 -9.04 10.05 -13.32
CA ASN A 307 -10.37 10.28 -13.91
C ASN A 307 -10.26 10.92 -15.30
N ALA A 308 -10.89 10.30 -16.30
CA ALA A 308 -10.92 10.83 -17.66
C ALA A 308 -11.61 12.21 -17.73
N ASP A 309 -12.68 12.40 -16.95
CA ASP A 309 -13.44 13.64 -16.85
C ASP A 309 -12.78 14.60 -15.83
N PRO A 310 -12.25 15.77 -16.25
CA PRO A 310 -11.56 16.70 -15.36
C PRO A 310 -12.49 17.43 -14.37
N LEU A 311 -13.81 17.30 -14.53
CA LEU A 311 -14.82 17.85 -13.64
C LEU A 311 -15.25 16.86 -12.55
N LYS A 312 -14.92 15.58 -12.72
CA LYS A 312 -15.17 14.53 -11.75
C LYS A 312 -13.89 14.17 -11.01
N GLY A 313 -14.04 13.37 -9.96
CA GLY A 313 -12.91 12.92 -9.19
C GLY A 313 -13.22 11.67 -8.38
N GLY A 314 -12.14 11.01 -7.99
CA GLY A 314 -12.09 9.76 -7.29
C GLY A 314 -11.82 9.92 -5.81
N ARG A 315 -11.90 8.79 -5.11
CA ARG A 315 -11.53 8.67 -3.70
C ARG A 315 -10.92 7.30 -3.44
N GLY A 316 -10.04 7.23 -2.46
CA GLY A 316 -9.42 5.98 -2.03
C GLY A 316 -8.32 6.23 -1.00
N PRO A 317 -7.92 5.19 -0.24
CA PRO A 317 -6.85 5.29 0.75
C PRO A 317 -5.56 5.86 0.16
N ILE A 318 -5.18 5.54 -1.08
CA ILE A 318 -3.93 6.05 -1.67
C ILE A 318 -3.89 7.59 -1.75
N ILE A 319 -5.03 8.25 -2.00
CA ILE A 319 -5.12 9.71 -2.02
C ILE A 319 -4.80 10.28 -0.64
N ASP A 320 -5.36 9.66 0.40
CA ASP A 320 -5.15 10.09 1.78
C ASP A 320 -3.71 9.90 2.24
N GLU A 321 -3.10 8.78 1.88
CA GLU A 321 -1.71 8.45 2.16
C GLU A 321 -0.75 9.39 1.43
N ALA A 322 -0.99 9.64 0.15
CA ALA A 322 -0.17 10.53 -0.67
C ALA A 322 -0.23 11.99 -0.16
N LEU A 323 -1.40 12.49 0.19
CA LEU A 323 -1.57 13.87 0.67
C LEU A 323 -0.97 14.10 2.06
N ARG A 324 -0.86 13.05 2.90
CA ARG A 324 -0.36 13.17 4.27
C ARG A 324 1.14 12.92 4.42
N SER A 325 1.84 12.49 3.38
CA SER A 325 3.27 12.16 3.45
C SER A 325 4.20 13.37 3.59
N GLY A 326 3.71 14.59 3.36
CA GLY A 326 4.55 15.78 3.21
C GLY A 326 5.29 15.80 1.86
N ARG A 327 5.75 16.99 1.44
CA ARG A 327 6.40 17.22 0.14
C ARG A 327 7.91 17.09 0.20
N THR A 328 8.50 17.30 1.38
CA THR A 328 9.94 17.18 1.62
C THR A 328 10.19 16.31 2.86
N PRO A 329 11.42 15.79 3.04
CA PRO A 329 11.79 15.07 4.26
C PRO A 329 11.54 15.88 5.54
N GLU A 330 11.80 17.19 5.53
CA GLU A 330 11.62 18.09 6.68
C GLU A 330 10.13 18.28 6.99
N GLU A 331 9.31 18.46 5.96
CA GLU A 331 7.87 18.54 6.13
C GLU A 331 7.28 17.22 6.64
N ALA A 332 7.72 16.09 6.11
CA ALA A 332 7.33 14.76 6.58
C ALA A 332 7.67 14.57 8.06
N LYS A 333 8.89 14.91 8.48
CA LYS A 333 9.30 14.89 9.90
C LYS A 333 8.47 15.82 10.78
N ARG A 334 8.13 17.02 10.29
CA ARG A 334 7.26 17.97 11.01
C ARG A 334 5.85 17.40 11.18
N LEU A 335 5.27 16.87 10.11
CA LEU A 335 3.95 16.24 10.13
C LEU A 335 3.95 15.04 11.06
N GLN A 336 4.94 14.15 10.95
CA GLN A 336 5.10 12.99 11.83
C GLN A 336 5.10 13.41 13.30
N LYS A 337 5.89 14.43 13.68
CA LYS A 337 5.86 14.99 15.05
C LYS A 337 4.49 15.52 15.47
N MET A 338 3.76 16.19 14.57
CA MET A 338 2.40 16.69 14.85
C MET A 338 1.41 15.56 15.01
N TYR A 339 1.52 14.52 14.18
CA TYR A 339 0.78 13.29 14.33
C TYR A 339 1.13 12.67 15.68
N ASP A 340 2.39 12.42 16.02
CA ASP A 340 2.80 11.83 17.30
C ASP A 340 2.35 12.64 18.52
N ALA A 341 2.38 13.97 18.46
CA ALA A 341 1.90 14.83 19.53
C ALA A 341 0.38 14.75 19.73
N ASN A 342 -0.39 14.65 18.65
CA ASN A 342 -1.86 14.50 18.72
C ASN A 342 -2.28 13.05 18.90
N ASN A 343 -1.41 12.15 18.51
CA ASN A 343 -1.54 10.72 18.48
C ASN A 343 -0.46 10.12 19.36
N GLY A 344 -0.31 10.60 20.61
CA GLY A 344 0.56 10.01 21.65
C GLY A 344 0.10 8.59 22.06
N LYS A 345 -0.44 7.85 21.09
CA LYS A 345 -1.52 6.89 21.10
C LYS A 345 -1.58 6.00 19.83
N GLY A 346 -0.72 6.20 18.81
CA GLY A 346 -0.37 5.27 17.72
C GLY A 346 -1.55 4.64 16.98
N TYR A 347 -1.88 5.07 15.76
CA TYR A 347 -3.14 4.64 15.15
C TYR A 347 -3.24 4.77 13.62
N PHE A 348 -2.82 5.90 13.05
CA PHE A 348 -2.57 5.93 11.62
C PHE A 348 -1.41 4.98 11.32
N GLY A 349 -1.36 4.37 10.13
CA GLY A 349 -0.05 4.08 9.57
C GLY A 349 0.68 5.42 9.64
N ARG A 350 1.76 5.51 10.42
CA ARG A 350 2.47 6.78 10.63
C ARG A 350 2.59 7.48 9.27
N PRO A 351 2.15 8.75 9.10
CA PRO A 351 2.33 9.44 7.82
C PRO A 351 3.82 9.33 7.44
N GLY A 352 4.11 8.67 6.32
CA GLY A 352 5.48 8.32 5.96
C GLY A 352 5.95 6.92 6.36
N GLY A 353 5.05 6.02 6.76
CA GLY A 353 5.35 4.59 6.81
C GLY A 353 5.59 4.00 5.42
N ILE A 354 5.12 4.66 4.36
CA ILE A 354 5.20 4.20 2.97
C ILE A 354 6.39 4.88 2.28
N ASP A 355 7.22 4.09 1.63
CA ASP A 355 8.25 4.60 0.74
C ASP A 355 7.65 4.91 -0.64
N PHE A 356 7.20 6.14 -0.82
CA PHE A 356 6.62 6.57 -2.11
C PHE A 356 7.63 6.58 -3.26
N SER A 357 8.94 6.48 -3.00
CA SER A 357 9.92 6.33 -4.09
C SER A 357 9.70 5.00 -4.85
N SER A 358 9.25 3.96 -4.14
CA SER A 358 8.89 2.64 -4.68
C SER A 358 7.46 2.53 -5.25
N LEU A 359 6.69 3.62 -5.22
CA LEU A 359 5.28 3.59 -5.64
C LEU A 359 5.15 3.26 -7.14
N GLU A 360 4.45 2.17 -7.45
CA GLU A 360 4.20 1.68 -8.81
C GLU A 360 2.73 1.26 -8.98
N MET A 361 2.22 1.33 -10.20
CA MET A 361 0.89 0.81 -10.53
C MET A 361 0.94 -0.73 -10.50
N ASN A 362 0.05 -1.36 -9.74
CA ASN A 362 -0.06 -2.81 -9.69
C ASN A 362 -1.34 -3.33 -10.34
N TYR A 363 -2.42 -2.58 -10.35
CA TYR A 363 -3.69 -3.04 -10.90
C TYR A 363 -4.50 -1.89 -11.47
N VAL A 364 -5.15 -2.15 -12.60
CA VAL A 364 -6.27 -1.33 -13.08
C VAL A 364 -7.44 -2.26 -13.43
N GLY A 365 -8.63 -1.87 -12.96
CA GLY A 365 -9.89 -2.51 -13.28
C GLY A 365 -10.40 -2.09 -14.65
N GLU A 366 -11.40 -2.78 -15.17
CA GLU A 366 -11.96 -2.54 -16.48
C GLU A 366 -12.60 -1.14 -16.53
N PRO A 367 -12.21 -0.30 -17.51
CA PRO A 367 -12.74 1.06 -17.63
C PRO A 367 -14.19 1.02 -18.12
N VAL A 368 -15.14 0.85 -17.20
CA VAL A 368 -16.57 0.86 -17.53
C VAL A 368 -17.10 2.29 -17.53
N LYS A 369 -17.74 2.69 -18.63
CA LYS A 369 -18.31 4.04 -18.80
C LYS A 369 -19.18 4.45 -17.60
N GLY A 370 -18.87 5.59 -17.01
CA GLY A 370 -19.56 6.17 -15.86
C GLY A 370 -19.25 5.53 -14.50
N LYS A 371 -18.45 4.45 -14.44
CA LYS A 371 -18.05 3.81 -13.17
C LYS A 371 -16.65 4.21 -12.69
N GLY A 372 -15.89 4.90 -13.54
CA GLY A 372 -14.48 5.18 -13.28
C GLY A 372 -13.63 3.92 -13.32
N LEU A 373 -12.42 4.06 -12.81
CA LEU A 373 -11.37 3.05 -12.81
C LEU A 373 -11.05 2.70 -11.36
N ASP A 374 -11.24 1.44 -10.99
CA ASP A 374 -10.60 0.90 -9.79
C ASP A 374 -9.11 0.71 -10.09
N TYR A 375 -8.25 1.19 -9.20
CA TYR A 375 -6.81 1.05 -9.37
C TYR A 375 -6.16 0.73 -8.03
N SER A 376 -5.06 -0.02 -8.07
CA SER A 376 -4.21 -0.28 -6.91
C SER A 376 -2.77 0.05 -7.25
N MET A 377 -2.14 0.82 -6.36
CA MET A 377 -0.70 1.01 -6.32
C MET A 377 -0.08 0.03 -5.34
N LYS A 378 1.16 -0.37 -5.61
CA LYS A 378 2.04 -1.05 -4.64
C LYS A 378 3.18 -0.12 -4.25
N ALA A 379 3.67 -0.25 -3.03
CA ALA A 379 4.89 0.38 -2.53
C ALA A 379 5.46 -0.47 -1.40
N GLU A 380 6.69 -0.20 -0.99
CA GLU A 380 7.30 -0.80 0.19
C GLU A 380 7.05 0.07 1.44
N TYR A 381 7.07 -0.56 2.62
CA TYR A 381 7.18 0.16 3.87
C TYR A 381 8.60 0.68 4.07
N VAL A 382 8.70 1.86 4.69
CA VAL A 382 9.97 2.40 5.19
C VAL A 382 10.45 1.54 6.36
N ALA A 383 11.74 1.22 6.38
CA ALA A 383 12.35 0.41 7.44
C ALA A 383 12.36 1.09 8.83
N ASP A 384 12.64 2.41 8.87
CA ASP A 384 12.60 3.23 10.08
C ASP A 384 11.79 4.53 9.86
N PRO A 385 10.45 4.44 9.89
CA PRO A 385 9.58 5.59 9.68
C PRO A 385 9.56 6.55 10.87
N GLU A 386 10.13 6.19 12.03
CA GLU A 386 10.24 7.10 13.17
C GLU A 386 11.29 8.18 12.90
N THR A 387 12.45 7.75 12.38
CA THR A 387 13.57 8.65 12.08
C THR A 387 13.48 9.22 10.67
N ASN A 388 13.07 8.40 9.71
CA ASN A 388 13.14 8.69 8.28
C ASN A 388 11.78 8.45 7.59
N PRO A 389 10.73 9.22 7.93
CA PRO A 389 9.42 9.04 7.31
C PRO A 389 9.50 9.25 5.78
N GLY A 390 8.82 8.38 5.05
CA GLY A 390 8.59 8.51 3.62
C GLY A 390 7.78 9.75 3.27
N TRP A 391 8.02 10.29 2.09
CA TRP A 391 7.55 11.61 1.69
C TRP A 391 7.31 11.68 0.18
N GLY A 392 6.71 12.77 -0.31
CA GLY A 392 6.54 13.04 -1.74
C GLY A 392 5.43 12.24 -2.42
N GLY A 393 4.56 11.56 -1.66
CA GLY A 393 3.51 10.71 -2.21
C GLY A 393 2.57 11.41 -3.17
N ASP A 394 2.21 12.66 -2.90
CA ASP A 394 1.37 13.46 -3.80
C ASP A 394 2.02 13.65 -5.20
N ALA A 395 3.32 13.96 -5.24
CA ALA A 395 4.06 14.12 -6.49
C ALA A 395 4.21 12.79 -7.23
N LYS A 396 4.53 11.71 -6.52
CA LYS A 396 4.73 10.37 -7.12
C LYS A 396 3.41 9.78 -7.66
N LEU A 397 2.30 9.98 -6.95
CA LEU A 397 0.98 9.56 -7.42
C LEU A 397 0.48 10.41 -8.60
N THR A 398 0.74 11.72 -8.57
CA THR A 398 0.45 12.61 -9.70
C THR A 398 1.23 12.19 -10.94
N MET A 399 2.52 11.87 -10.81
CA MET A 399 3.34 11.37 -11.91
C MET A 399 2.76 10.09 -12.52
N ALA A 400 2.32 9.12 -11.71
CA ALA A 400 1.69 7.90 -12.22
C ALA A 400 0.40 8.20 -13.01
N SER A 401 -0.46 9.08 -12.48
CA SER A 401 -1.69 9.51 -13.16
C SER A 401 -1.40 10.26 -14.46
N ASP A 402 -0.54 11.28 -14.41
CA ASP A 402 -0.19 12.09 -15.58
C ASP A 402 0.49 11.26 -16.67
N SER A 403 1.31 10.28 -16.28
CA SER A 403 1.93 9.34 -17.22
C SER A 403 0.89 8.44 -17.87
N LEU A 404 -0.03 7.83 -17.10
CA LEU A 404 -1.13 7.02 -17.65
C LEU A 404 -1.86 7.79 -18.75
N PHE A 405 -2.21 9.04 -18.48
CA PHE A 405 -2.92 9.85 -19.46
C PHE A 405 -2.07 10.32 -20.63
N THR A 406 -0.79 10.64 -20.41
CA THR A 406 0.15 10.96 -21.50
C THR A 406 0.24 9.80 -22.48
N TRP A 407 0.36 8.57 -21.96
CA TRP A 407 0.40 7.35 -22.77
C TRP A 407 -0.91 7.06 -23.52
N LEU A 408 -2.05 7.45 -22.97
CA LEU A 408 -3.34 7.37 -23.68
C LEU A 408 -3.42 8.44 -24.76
N ALA A 409 -3.06 9.68 -24.44
CA ALA A 409 -3.25 10.85 -25.29
C ALA A 409 -2.38 10.85 -26.55
N LEU A 410 -1.17 10.33 -26.44
CA LEU A 410 -0.20 10.26 -27.52
C LEU A 410 -0.16 8.87 -28.15
N THR A 411 0.32 8.79 -29.38
CA THR A 411 0.48 7.53 -30.12
C THR A 411 1.84 6.87 -29.83
N PRO A 412 1.95 5.53 -29.86
CA PRO A 412 3.16 4.82 -29.47
C PRO A 412 4.45 5.19 -30.21
N ASP A 413 4.35 5.66 -31.46
CA ASP A 413 5.49 6.12 -32.27
C ASP A 413 6.22 7.33 -31.67
N LYS A 414 5.63 8.01 -30.68
CA LYS A 414 6.22 9.16 -29.97
C LYS A 414 6.97 8.77 -28.70
N PHE A 415 6.87 7.52 -28.25
CA PHE A 415 7.30 7.10 -26.91
C PHE A 415 8.78 6.75 -26.83
N TRP A 416 9.62 7.60 -27.40
CA TRP A 416 11.05 7.41 -27.38
C TRP A 416 11.79 8.74 -27.27
N VAL A 417 13.03 8.63 -26.80
CA VAL A 417 13.98 9.74 -26.65
C VAL A 417 15.35 9.31 -27.15
N ASN A 418 16.20 10.26 -27.51
CA ASN A 418 17.51 9.99 -28.08
C ASN A 418 18.51 11.09 -27.73
N LEU A 419 19.61 10.71 -27.10
CA LEU A 419 20.82 11.50 -26.92
C LEU A 419 21.89 10.99 -27.90
N ASN A 420 21.95 11.64 -29.06
CA ASN A 420 22.95 11.39 -30.09
C ASN A 420 23.43 12.73 -30.69
N PRO A 421 24.73 13.09 -30.58
CA PRO A 421 25.26 14.35 -31.10
C PRO A 421 25.09 14.52 -32.61
N ASP A 422 24.97 13.42 -33.36
CA ASP A 422 24.76 13.43 -34.81
C ASP A 422 23.30 13.70 -35.21
N GLN A 423 22.39 13.65 -34.24
CA GLN A 423 20.93 13.73 -34.46
C GLN A 423 20.27 14.79 -33.57
N PRO A 424 20.69 16.07 -33.65
CA PRO A 424 20.14 17.15 -32.79
C PRO A 424 18.65 17.42 -33.02
N ASP A 425 18.13 17.12 -34.22
CA ASP A 425 16.72 17.33 -34.56
C ASP A 425 15.81 16.20 -34.08
N THR A 426 16.38 15.08 -33.65
CA THR A 426 15.67 13.84 -33.31
C THR A 426 15.83 13.48 -31.82
N ILE A 427 15.82 14.47 -30.93
CA ILE A 427 15.89 14.24 -29.47
C ILE A 427 14.65 13.51 -28.94
N MET A 428 13.46 14.00 -29.29
CA MET A 428 12.14 13.44 -28.95
C MET A 428 11.02 14.32 -29.56
N ASP A 429 9.79 13.79 -29.67
CA ASP A 429 8.59 14.55 -30.05
C ASP A 429 8.35 15.75 -29.12
N SER A 430 7.97 16.90 -29.68
CA SER A 430 7.79 18.16 -28.92
C SER A 430 6.58 18.14 -27.99
N THR A 431 5.52 17.42 -28.36
CA THR A 431 4.33 17.26 -27.51
C THR A 431 4.69 16.37 -26.32
N PHE A 432 5.41 15.27 -26.56
CA PHE A 432 5.89 14.40 -25.49
C PHE A 432 6.88 15.13 -24.56
N ALA A 433 7.75 15.98 -25.11
CA ALA A 433 8.69 16.80 -24.34
C ALA A 433 8.02 17.80 -23.37
N SER A 434 6.74 18.12 -23.57
CA SER A 434 5.98 19.00 -22.68
C SER A 434 5.40 18.30 -21.45
N THR A 435 5.69 17.00 -21.27
CA THR A 435 5.14 16.16 -20.20
C THR A 435 6.22 15.65 -19.25
N ASP A 436 5.84 15.34 -18.01
CA ASP A 436 6.76 14.70 -17.05
C ASP A 436 7.18 13.29 -17.51
N ALA A 437 6.32 12.55 -18.23
CA ALA A 437 6.69 11.23 -18.76
C ALA A 437 7.84 11.35 -19.77
N GLY A 438 7.76 12.30 -20.71
CA GLY A 438 8.83 12.57 -21.68
C GLY A 438 10.13 13.03 -21.02
N ARG A 439 10.04 13.93 -20.03
CA ARG A 439 11.19 14.34 -19.22
C ARG A 439 11.88 13.15 -18.54
N VAL A 440 11.09 12.28 -17.89
CA VAL A 440 11.64 11.11 -17.17
C VAL A 440 12.40 10.19 -18.11
N LEU A 441 11.91 9.96 -19.32
CA LEU A 441 12.63 9.14 -20.31
C LEU A 441 13.97 9.78 -20.69
N LEU A 442 14.01 11.08 -21.01
CA LEU A 442 15.24 11.74 -21.47
C LEU A 442 16.29 11.87 -20.35
N GLU A 443 15.88 12.18 -19.12
CA GLU A 443 16.79 12.22 -17.97
C GLU A 443 17.30 10.82 -17.60
N ALA A 444 16.47 9.78 -17.75
CA ALA A 444 16.93 8.40 -17.55
C ALA A 444 17.95 7.96 -18.61
N ASP A 445 17.83 8.45 -19.85
CA ASP A 445 18.86 8.19 -20.87
C ASP A 445 20.20 8.86 -20.53
N LEU A 446 20.18 10.11 -20.05
CA LEU A 446 21.41 10.77 -19.57
C LEU A 446 22.04 9.98 -18.42
N GLN A 447 21.23 9.55 -17.45
CA GLN A 447 21.69 8.71 -16.34
C GLN A 447 22.26 7.37 -16.82
N LEU A 448 21.65 6.74 -17.83
CA LEU A 448 22.16 5.52 -18.44
C LEU A 448 23.58 5.69 -18.96
N LYS A 449 23.89 6.84 -19.58
CA LYS A 449 25.25 7.12 -20.06
C LYS A 449 26.24 7.10 -18.91
N HIS A 450 25.97 7.85 -17.84
CA HIS A 450 26.82 7.88 -16.63
C HIS A 450 27.01 6.48 -16.02
N ASP A 451 25.94 5.71 -15.89
CA ASP A 451 25.99 4.39 -15.28
C ASP A 451 26.72 3.37 -16.15
N PHE A 452 26.54 3.43 -17.48
CA PHE A 452 27.29 2.57 -18.39
C PHE A 452 28.80 2.85 -18.31
N PHE A 453 29.19 4.13 -18.25
CA PHE A 453 30.58 4.51 -18.05
C PHE A 453 31.09 4.00 -16.69
N LYS A 454 30.36 4.29 -15.60
CA LYS A 454 30.71 3.81 -14.26
C LYS A 454 30.91 2.30 -14.18
N ALA A 455 30.10 1.51 -14.88
CA ALA A 455 30.23 0.06 -14.92
C ALA A 455 31.52 -0.40 -15.66
N LEU A 456 32.02 0.41 -16.59
CA LEU A 456 33.27 0.19 -17.32
C LEU A 456 34.53 0.65 -16.56
N ASP A 457 34.43 1.15 -15.33
CA ASP A 457 35.62 1.58 -14.57
C ASP A 457 36.62 0.43 -14.39
N PRO A 458 37.84 0.50 -14.96
CA PRO A 458 38.85 -0.56 -14.90
C PRO A 458 39.39 -0.79 -13.48
N LYS A 459 39.11 0.09 -12.52
CA LYS A 459 39.41 -0.14 -11.10
C LYS A 459 38.50 -1.18 -10.45
N THR A 460 37.38 -1.50 -11.09
CA THR A 460 36.48 -2.57 -10.64
C THR A 460 36.82 -3.89 -11.31
N ASP A 461 36.62 -5.01 -10.61
CA ASP A 461 36.85 -6.35 -11.18
C ASP A 461 36.05 -6.60 -12.47
N LEU A 462 34.83 -6.05 -12.55
CA LEU A 462 33.98 -6.20 -13.72
C LEU A 462 34.47 -5.35 -14.89
N GLY A 463 34.76 -4.07 -14.66
CA GLY A 463 35.30 -3.19 -15.69
C GLY A 463 36.64 -3.69 -16.21
N LYS A 464 37.54 -4.14 -15.32
CA LYS A 464 38.81 -4.76 -15.72
C LYS A 464 38.60 -5.96 -16.65
N ARG A 465 37.70 -6.88 -16.30
CA ARG A 465 37.38 -8.04 -17.16
C ARG A 465 36.79 -7.64 -18.50
N ALA A 466 35.96 -6.58 -18.53
CA ALA A 466 35.43 -6.07 -19.78
C ALA A 466 36.56 -5.57 -20.68
N TRP A 467 37.45 -4.71 -20.17
CA TRP A 467 38.60 -4.20 -20.94
C TRP A 467 39.60 -5.30 -21.34
N ASP A 468 39.90 -6.25 -20.45
CA ASP A 468 40.81 -7.37 -20.75
C ASP A 468 40.29 -8.25 -21.91
N GLY A 469 38.96 -8.38 -22.04
CA GLY A 469 38.31 -9.19 -23.06
C GLY A 469 38.16 -8.52 -24.43
N MET A 470 38.36 -7.20 -24.51
CA MET A 470 38.22 -6.45 -25.76
C MET A 470 39.37 -6.76 -26.74
N ALA A 471 39.07 -6.64 -28.03
CA ALA A 471 40.05 -6.56 -29.09
C ALA A 471 41.06 -5.45 -28.79
N LYS A 472 42.31 -5.69 -29.14
CA LYS A 472 43.42 -4.79 -28.84
C LYS A 472 44.00 -4.21 -30.11
N ARG A 473 44.34 -2.93 -30.08
CA ARG A 473 45.13 -2.26 -31.12
C ARG A 473 46.38 -1.69 -30.48
N ASP A 474 47.55 -1.98 -31.06
CA ASP A 474 48.86 -1.64 -30.50
C ASP A 474 49.07 -2.10 -29.03
N GLY A 475 48.45 -3.23 -28.67
CA GLY A 475 48.51 -3.80 -27.32
C GLY A 475 47.44 -3.28 -26.35
N TRP A 476 46.56 -2.37 -26.79
CA TRP A 476 45.61 -1.66 -25.94
C TRP A 476 44.16 -2.04 -26.21
N PRO A 477 43.35 -2.31 -25.16
CA PRO A 477 41.91 -2.51 -25.29
C PRO A 477 41.28 -1.37 -26.07
N CYS A 478 40.46 -1.74 -27.04
CA CYS A 478 39.90 -0.81 -27.97
C CYS A 478 38.37 -0.96 -27.95
N LEU A 479 37.67 0.13 -27.59
CA LEU A 479 36.22 0.19 -27.58
C LEU A 479 35.72 0.79 -28.89
N HIS A 480 34.77 0.11 -29.53
CA HIS A 480 34.06 0.62 -30.71
C HIS A 480 33.00 1.63 -30.29
N SER A 481 32.60 2.51 -31.21
CA SER A 481 31.45 3.40 -31.01
C SER A 481 30.17 2.57 -30.90
N LEU A 482 29.34 2.87 -29.90
CA LEU A 482 28.17 2.06 -29.59
C LEU A 482 26.96 2.90 -29.18
N ARG A 483 25.79 2.32 -29.38
CA ARG A 483 24.49 2.84 -28.93
C ARG A 483 23.96 1.99 -27.80
N ASN A 484 23.54 2.63 -26.72
CA ASN A 484 22.88 2.04 -25.57
C ASN A 484 21.48 2.64 -25.38
N TRP A 485 20.46 1.80 -25.26
CA TRP A 485 19.11 2.26 -24.93
C TRP A 485 18.38 1.35 -23.96
N ILE A 486 17.45 1.95 -23.21
CA ILE A 486 16.52 1.20 -22.36
C ILE A 486 15.24 0.92 -23.14
N GLU A 487 14.72 -0.29 -23.04
CA GLU A 487 13.41 -0.65 -23.57
C GLU A 487 12.58 -1.50 -22.59
N PRO A 488 11.25 -1.57 -22.77
CA PRO A 488 10.39 -2.49 -22.06
C PRO A 488 10.78 -3.95 -22.25
N GLY A 489 11.15 -4.62 -21.16
CA GLY A 489 11.11 -6.08 -21.09
C GLY A 489 9.67 -6.59 -21.03
N THR A 490 9.45 -7.87 -21.31
CA THR A 490 8.10 -8.46 -21.31
C THR A 490 7.47 -8.40 -19.92
N ALA A 491 6.44 -7.57 -19.77
CA ALA A 491 5.68 -7.47 -18.53
C ALA A 491 4.92 -8.78 -18.24
N LYS A 492 4.99 -9.28 -17.00
CA LYS A 492 4.13 -10.38 -16.56
C LYS A 492 2.85 -9.77 -16.00
N VAL A 493 1.74 -10.16 -16.60
CA VAL A 493 0.43 -9.64 -16.24
C VAL A 493 -0.54 -10.78 -15.96
N ARG A 494 -1.59 -10.50 -15.20
CA ARG A 494 -2.74 -11.40 -15.08
C ARG A 494 -3.99 -10.62 -15.43
N GLU A 495 -4.72 -11.05 -16.46
CA GLU A 495 -6.05 -10.52 -16.72
C GLU A 495 -7.09 -11.41 -16.06
N GLN A 496 -7.83 -10.88 -15.08
CA GLN A 496 -8.83 -11.61 -14.31
C GLN A 496 -9.80 -10.64 -13.63
N ASP A 497 -11.03 -11.10 -13.38
CA ASP A 497 -12.05 -10.37 -12.61
C ASP A 497 -12.33 -8.97 -13.15
N GLY A 498 -12.30 -8.82 -14.48
CA GLY A 498 -12.49 -7.53 -15.14
C GLY A 498 -11.36 -6.54 -14.83
N GLY A 499 -10.11 -6.99 -14.73
CA GLY A 499 -8.96 -6.10 -14.53
C GLY A 499 -7.65 -6.74 -14.96
N ILE A 500 -6.58 -5.97 -14.90
CA ILE A 500 -5.21 -6.42 -15.17
C ILE A 500 -4.32 -6.17 -13.95
N TYR A 501 -3.71 -7.24 -13.45
CA TYR A 501 -2.63 -7.18 -12.47
C TYR A 501 -1.30 -7.09 -13.20
N ILE A 502 -0.49 -6.08 -12.85
CA ILE A 502 0.88 -5.88 -13.30
C ILE A 502 1.78 -6.48 -12.22
N LEU A 503 2.26 -7.70 -12.46
CA LEU A 503 3.00 -8.51 -11.49
C LEU A 503 4.49 -8.16 -11.52
N ASP A 504 5.00 -7.96 -12.74
CA ASP A 504 6.39 -7.68 -13.03
C ASP A 504 6.47 -6.86 -14.32
N ALA A 505 7.30 -5.82 -14.35
CA ALA A 505 7.47 -4.94 -15.49
C ALA A 505 8.95 -4.59 -15.66
N PRO A 506 9.79 -5.56 -16.05
CA PRO A 506 11.23 -5.36 -16.14
C PRO A 506 11.58 -4.44 -17.32
N LEU A 507 12.65 -3.67 -17.15
CA LEU A 507 13.30 -2.92 -18.22
C LEU A 507 14.55 -3.65 -18.69
N LYS A 508 14.89 -3.54 -19.97
CA LYS A 508 16.07 -4.14 -20.57
C LYS A 508 17.05 -3.06 -21.01
N LEU A 509 18.34 -3.36 -20.91
CA LEU A 509 19.38 -2.57 -21.57
C LEU A 509 19.78 -3.26 -22.87
N GLN A 510 19.65 -2.52 -23.97
CA GLN A 510 20.15 -2.92 -25.27
C GLN A 510 21.44 -2.17 -25.60
N THR A 511 22.33 -2.87 -26.30
CA THR A 511 23.58 -2.32 -26.79
C THR A 511 23.87 -2.86 -28.19
N GLU A 512 24.29 -1.97 -29.09
CA GLU A 512 24.71 -2.30 -30.45
C GLU A 512 25.83 -1.40 -30.94
N PRO A 513 26.73 -1.89 -31.81
CA PRO A 513 27.69 -1.04 -32.52
C PRO A 513 26.97 0.02 -33.37
N MET A 514 27.48 1.26 -33.35
CA MET A 514 26.95 2.35 -34.18
C MET A 514 28.07 3.30 -34.60
N ASP A 515 28.09 3.67 -35.88
CA ASP A 515 29.00 4.70 -36.37
C ASP A 515 28.56 6.08 -35.90
N ILE A 516 29.50 6.84 -35.34
CA ILE A 516 29.29 8.21 -34.85
C ILE A 516 30.29 9.13 -35.55
N SER A 517 29.77 10.16 -36.21
CA SER A 517 30.53 11.14 -36.98
C SER A 517 31.01 12.33 -36.12
N THR A 518 30.29 12.69 -35.07
CA THR A 518 30.74 13.70 -34.11
C THR A 518 32.01 13.21 -33.39
N PRO A 519 33.12 13.97 -33.43
CA PRO A 519 34.35 13.59 -32.74
C PRO A 519 34.14 13.49 -31.22
N GLY A 520 34.54 12.35 -30.65
CA GLY A 520 34.62 12.16 -29.20
C GLY A 520 35.89 12.77 -28.58
N PRO A 521 36.08 12.68 -27.25
CA PRO A 521 37.16 13.37 -26.53
C PRO A 521 38.55 12.78 -26.81
N GLY A 522 38.60 11.57 -27.38
CA GLY A 522 39.82 10.83 -27.73
C GLY A 522 40.19 10.85 -29.23
N GLY A 523 39.48 11.62 -30.08
CA GLY A 523 39.74 11.69 -31.52
C GLY A 523 38.98 10.65 -32.36
N ALA A 524 39.47 10.38 -33.58
CA ALA A 524 38.93 9.32 -34.43
C ALA A 524 39.17 7.99 -33.68
N GLY A 525 38.10 7.32 -33.25
CA GLY A 525 38.17 6.10 -32.47
C GLY A 525 38.95 4.98 -33.16
N CYS A 526 38.93 3.78 -32.60
CA CYS A 526 39.70 2.71 -33.19
C CYS A 526 39.17 2.26 -34.56
N ASP A 527 40.11 1.91 -35.45
CA ASP A 527 39.83 1.02 -36.57
C ASP A 527 39.69 -0.40 -36.02
N LEU A 528 38.55 -1.05 -36.21
CA LEU A 528 38.29 -2.45 -35.82
C LEU A 528 37.61 -3.17 -36.97
N THR A 529 37.96 -4.43 -37.19
CA THR A 529 37.20 -5.27 -38.12
C THR A 529 35.79 -5.53 -37.57
N LYS A 530 34.86 -5.92 -38.45
CA LYS A 530 33.51 -6.31 -38.05
C LYS A 530 33.52 -7.43 -36.99
N ALA A 531 34.38 -8.44 -37.17
CA ALA A 531 34.46 -9.57 -36.24
C ALA A 531 34.98 -9.16 -34.85
N GLU A 532 35.94 -8.23 -34.79
CA GLU A 532 36.44 -7.66 -33.53
C GLU A 532 35.38 -6.78 -32.85
N THR A 533 34.63 -6.00 -33.63
CA THR A 533 33.51 -5.20 -33.13
C THR A 533 32.43 -6.09 -32.51
N GLU A 534 32.04 -7.17 -33.20
CA GLU A 534 31.10 -8.16 -32.68
C GLU A 534 31.65 -8.90 -31.45
N GLN A 535 32.97 -9.15 -31.37
CA GLN A 535 33.59 -9.69 -30.16
C GLN A 535 33.46 -8.72 -28.99
N ASN A 536 33.79 -7.44 -29.20
CA ASN A 536 33.69 -6.42 -28.16
C ASN A 536 32.26 -6.25 -27.65
N ASP A 537 31.29 -6.24 -28.57
CA ASP A 537 29.87 -6.21 -28.23
C ASP A 537 29.46 -7.43 -27.38
N ARG A 538 29.90 -8.64 -27.73
CA ARG A 538 29.69 -9.84 -26.89
C ARG A 538 30.30 -9.71 -25.50
N VAL A 539 31.48 -9.09 -25.38
CA VAL A 539 32.12 -8.85 -24.07
C VAL A 539 31.25 -7.90 -23.24
N LEU A 540 30.81 -6.78 -23.80
CA LEU A 540 29.91 -5.84 -23.10
C LEU A 540 28.61 -6.50 -22.66
N LYS A 541 27.96 -7.27 -23.55
CA LYS A 541 26.72 -8.00 -23.27
C LYS A 541 26.85 -9.02 -22.14
N ASN A 542 28.01 -9.66 -22.01
CA ASN A 542 28.26 -10.67 -20.98
C ASN A 542 28.78 -10.11 -19.66
N THR A 543 29.31 -8.88 -19.65
CA THR A 543 29.94 -8.27 -18.47
C THR A 543 29.17 -7.06 -17.97
N ILE A 544 29.06 -6.01 -18.78
CA ILE A 544 28.55 -4.69 -18.38
C ILE A 544 27.02 -4.64 -18.36
N VAL A 545 26.38 -5.13 -19.44
CA VAL A 545 24.92 -5.04 -19.61
C VAL A 545 24.15 -5.61 -18.41
N PRO A 546 24.46 -6.80 -17.86
CA PRO A 546 23.72 -7.35 -16.72
C PRO A 546 23.79 -6.49 -15.45
N LEU A 547 24.91 -5.81 -15.21
CA LEU A 547 25.07 -4.93 -14.04
C LEU A 547 24.24 -3.65 -14.20
N VAL A 548 24.32 -3.02 -15.37
CA VAL A 548 23.57 -1.78 -15.64
C VAL A 548 22.07 -2.06 -15.71
N GLU A 549 21.65 -3.17 -16.33
CA GLU A 549 20.25 -3.61 -16.32
C GLU A 549 19.73 -3.84 -14.89
N LYS A 550 20.54 -4.42 -14.01
CA LYS A 550 20.21 -4.52 -12.58
C LYS A 550 20.02 -3.12 -11.97
N TRP A 551 20.92 -2.17 -12.22
CA TRP A 551 20.78 -0.80 -11.72
C TRP A 551 19.53 -0.10 -12.26
N ILE A 552 19.17 -0.31 -13.52
CA ILE A 552 17.92 0.20 -14.11
C ILE A 552 16.70 -0.36 -13.39
N ASN A 553 16.72 -1.64 -13.01
CA ASN A 553 15.56 -2.30 -12.39
C ASN A 553 15.48 -2.12 -10.86
N THR A 554 16.59 -1.83 -10.17
CA THR A 554 16.61 -1.75 -8.69
C THR A 554 17.08 -0.42 -8.13
N GLY A 555 17.80 0.38 -8.92
CA GLY A 555 18.41 1.64 -8.48
C GLY A 555 17.37 2.75 -8.27
N PRO A 556 17.61 3.67 -7.32
CA PRO A 556 16.72 4.79 -7.05
C PRO A 556 16.65 5.79 -8.22
N ASP A 557 17.73 5.95 -9.00
CA ASP A 557 17.80 6.91 -10.11
C ASP A 557 16.83 6.58 -11.25
N TYR A 558 16.41 5.30 -11.36
CA TYR A 558 15.43 4.83 -12.35
C TYR A 558 14.04 4.56 -11.76
N ALA A 559 13.80 4.92 -10.49
CA ALA A 559 12.50 4.66 -9.85
C ALA A 559 11.35 5.38 -10.56
N ASP A 560 11.58 6.59 -11.06
CA ASP A 560 10.58 7.33 -11.82
C ASP A 560 10.33 6.68 -13.19
N LEU A 561 11.37 6.14 -13.86
CA LEU A 561 11.23 5.40 -15.12
C LEU A 561 10.37 4.15 -14.96
N ARG A 562 10.57 3.37 -13.89
CA ARG A 562 9.74 2.17 -13.60
C ARG A 562 8.28 2.52 -13.29
N ARG A 563 8.04 3.62 -12.55
CA ARG A 563 6.68 4.13 -12.30
C ARG A 563 5.97 4.56 -13.58
N VAL A 564 6.69 5.25 -14.46
CA VAL A 564 6.22 5.67 -15.76
C VAL A 564 5.93 4.45 -16.67
N TYR A 565 6.76 3.40 -16.59
CA TYR A 565 6.56 2.14 -17.33
C TYR A 565 5.33 1.35 -16.86
N THR A 566 5.12 1.16 -15.55
CA THR A 566 3.91 0.47 -15.06
C THR A 566 2.63 1.21 -15.47
N SER A 567 2.66 2.54 -15.55
CA SER A 567 1.57 3.34 -16.10
C SER A 567 1.38 3.13 -17.61
N ARG A 568 2.46 2.90 -18.39
CA ARG A 568 2.42 2.58 -19.82
C ARG A 568 1.73 1.24 -20.09
N VAL A 569 2.00 0.23 -19.26
CA VAL A 569 1.36 -1.10 -19.35
C VAL A 569 -0.15 -0.98 -19.09
N ALA A 570 -0.53 -0.23 -18.04
CA ALA A 570 -1.94 0.03 -17.74
C ALA A 570 -2.65 0.81 -18.87
N ALA A 571 -2.02 1.85 -19.42
CA ALA A 571 -2.56 2.63 -20.53
C ALA A 571 -2.78 1.79 -21.78
N GLU A 572 -1.84 0.87 -22.10
CA GLU A 572 -2.00 -0.02 -23.25
C GLU A 572 -3.23 -0.91 -23.11
N TRP A 573 -3.43 -1.47 -21.92
CA TRP A 573 -4.57 -2.32 -21.66
C TRP A 573 -5.89 -1.52 -21.72
N ILE A 574 -5.93 -0.30 -21.16
CA ILE A 574 -7.10 0.59 -21.29
C ILE A 574 -7.39 0.92 -22.75
N ARG A 575 -6.35 1.21 -23.56
CA ARG A 575 -6.51 1.45 -25.01
C ARG A 575 -7.10 0.21 -25.71
N GLN A 576 -6.61 -0.98 -25.41
CA GLN A 576 -7.12 -2.24 -25.97
C GLN A 576 -8.58 -2.51 -25.56
N LYS A 577 -8.94 -2.22 -24.31
CA LYS A 577 -10.32 -2.32 -23.82
C LYS A 577 -11.24 -1.32 -24.49
N ASP A 578 -10.78 -0.09 -24.62
CA ASP A 578 -11.53 0.97 -25.29
C ASP A 578 -11.77 0.68 -26.79
N GLN A 579 -10.84 0.01 -27.47
CA GLN A 579 -11.05 -0.45 -28.85
C GLN A 579 -12.18 -1.49 -28.96
N GLN A 580 -12.39 -2.32 -27.94
CA GLN A 580 -13.46 -3.32 -27.91
C GLN A 580 -14.81 -2.68 -27.55
N GLU A 581 -14.84 -1.84 -26.51
CA GLU A 581 -16.04 -1.15 -26.05
C GLU A 581 -15.69 0.29 -25.63
N PRO A 582 -16.38 1.33 -26.15
CA PRO A 582 -16.09 2.72 -25.80
C PRO A 582 -16.20 3.02 -24.30
N THR A 583 -15.13 3.62 -23.75
CA THR A 583 -14.98 3.96 -22.33
C THR A 583 -15.05 5.48 -22.12
N ASP A 584 -14.95 5.93 -20.86
CA ASP A 584 -14.78 7.36 -20.56
C ASP A 584 -13.43 7.94 -21.07
N TYR A 585 -12.45 7.08 -21.38
CA TYR A 585 -11.12 7.49 -21.86
C TYR A 585 -11.05 7.72 -23.38
N ARG A 586 -12.09 7.34 -24.15
CA ARG A 586 -12.14 7.45 -25.61
C ARG A 586 -11.72 8.81 -26.16
N GLN A 587 -12.15 9.90 -25.52
CA GLN A 587 -11.85 11.26 -25.97
C GLN A 587 -10.38 11.66 -25.73
N ILE A 588 -9.70 10.98 -24.82
CA ILE A 588 -8.29 11.22 -24.53
C ILE A 588 -7.43 10.41 -25.51
N ILE A 589 -7.80 9.16 -25.79
CA ILE A 589 -7.00 8.22 -26.56
C ILE A 589 -6.63 8.82 -27.93
N ASN A 590 -5.33 8.95 -28.18
CA ASN A 590 -4.73 9.48 -29.41
C ASN A 590 -5.19 10.92 -29.78
N SER A 591 -5.64 11.71 -28.79
CA SER A 591 -6.06 13.10 -28.99
C SER A 591 -4.91 14.06 -29.35
N ASN A 592 -3.66 13.66 -29.07
CA ASN A 592 -2.47 14.50 -29.12
C ASN A 592 -2.56 15.76 -28.23
N ASP A 593 -3.50 15.81 -27.27
CA ASP A 593 -3.65 16.88 -26.29
C ASP A 593 -3.14 16.42 -24.92
N VAL A 594 -2.01 16.98 -24.51
CA VAL A 594 -1.39 16.74 -23.19
C VAL A 594 -1.45 17.96 -22.28
N SER A 595 -2.21 19.00 -22.64
CA SER A 595 -2.28 20.27 -21.89
C SER A 595 -2.70 20.09 -20.43
N ARG A 596 -3.41 19.00 -20.12
CA ARG A 596 -3.84 18.61 -18.76
C ARG A 596 -2.74 17.97 -17.91
N TRP A 597 -1.67 17.46 -18.54
CA TRP A 597 -0.57 16.72 -17.91
C TRP A 597 0.80 17.31 -18.28
N PRO A 598 1.01 18.62 -18.01
CA PRO A 598 2.25 19.29 -18.37
C PRO A 598 3.39 18.88 -17.42
N LEU A 599 4.60 19.36 -17.72
CA LEU A 599 5.70 19.41 -16.75
C LEU A 599 5.24 20.06 -15.42
N ARG A 600 5.24 19.28 -14.35
CA ARG A 600 4.86 19.73 -13.00
C ARG A 600 6.06 20.35 -12.28
N ALA A 601 5.79 21.07 -11.18
CA ALA A 601 6.84 21.57 -10.30
C ALA A 601 7.77 20.45 -9.81
N PRO A 602 9.10 20.68 -9.74
CA PRO A 602 9.83 21.92 -10.07
C PRO A 602 10.27 22.04 -11.54
N ASN A 603 9.76 21.18 -12.43
CA ASN A 603 10.28 20.99 -13.78
C ASN A 603 9.59 21.84 -14.85
N GLN A 604 8.82 22.88 -14.49
CA GLN A 604 8.06 23.67 -15.48
C GLN A 604 8.95 24.37 -16.52
N ASN A 605 10.22 24.63 -16.16
CA ASN A 605 11.21 25.26 -17.03
C ASN A 605 12.15 24.26 -17.70
N TRP A 606 11.92 22.96 -17.51
CA TRP A 606 12.74 21.92 -18.12
C TRP A 606 12.64 21.98 -19.65
N LYS A 607 13.77 21.80 -20.33
CA LYS A 607 13.86 21.75 -21.80
C LYS A 607 14.68 20.55 -22.22
N LYS A 608 14.19 19.83 -23.24
CA LYS A 608 14.93 18.73 -23.87
C LYS A 608 16.31 19.16 -24.40
N THR A 609 16.42 20.41 -24.86
CA THR A 609 17.68 20.99 -25.35
C THR A 609 18.72 21.13 -24.24
N ASP A 610 18.31 21.48 -23.02
CA ASP A 610 19.25 21.63 -21.91
C ASP A 610 19.87 20.28 -21.53
N VAL A 611 19.09 19.19 -21.58
CA VAL A 611 19.59 17.82 -21.37
C VAL A 611 20.52 17.39 -22.50
N TYR A 612 20.12 17.67 -23.74
CA TYR A 612 20.92 17.38 -24.93
C TYR A 612 22.25 18.11 -24.90
N ASP A 613 22.26 19.41 -24.63
CA ASP A 613 23.48 20.24 -24.57
C ASP A 613 24.42 19.78 -23.45
N ARG A 614 23.87 19.41 -22.27
CA ARG A 614 24.66 18.78 -21.20
C ARG A 614 25.33 17.50 -21.69
N TYR A 615 24.58 16.64 -22.36
CA TYR A 615 25.12 15.39 -22.89
C TYR A 615 26.14 15.59 -24.01
N VAL A 616 25.89 16.48 -24.98
CA VAL A 616 26.83 16.80 -26.06
C VAL A 616 28.14 17.36 -25.48
N LYS A 617 28.07 18.16 -24.42
CA LYS A 617 29.25 18.60 -23.69
C LYS A 617 30.01 17.43 -23.07
N ILE A 618 29.33 16.54 -22.36
CA ILE A 618 29.92 15.31 -21.79
C ILE A 618 30.57 14.46 -22.89
N PHE A 619 29.90 14.32 -24.04
CA PHE A 619 30.38 13.56 -25.18
C PHE A 619 31.65 14.16 -25.80
N LYS A 620 31.73 15.49 -25.95
CA LYS A 620 32.86 16.16 -26.61
C LYS A 620 34.05 16.36 -25.68
N GLU A 621 33.79 16.74 -24.43
CA GLU A 621 34.85 17.11 -23.46
C GLU A 621 35.31 15.90 -22.64
N GLY A 622 34.48 14.85 -22.55
CA GLY A 622 34.78 13.64 -21.79
C GLY A 622 34.66 13.85 -20.28
N GLU A 623 33.57 13.36 -19.68
CA GLU A 623 33.41 13.36 -18.22
C GLU A 623 34.10 12.16 -17.56
N PHE A 624 34.06 10.99 -18.21
CA PHE A 624 34.61 9.75 -17.68
C PHE A 624 35.91 9.39 -18.40
N LYS A 625 37.02 9.61 -17.69
CA LYS A 625 38.39 9.36 -18.13
C LYS A 625 39.01 8.30 -17.23
N TYR A 626 39.48 7.21 -17.83
CA TYR A 626 40.14 6.12 -17.10
C TYR A 626 41.60 6.01 -17.48
N GLU A 627 42.45 5.78 -16.48
CA GLU A 627 43.81 5.32 -16.74
C GLU A 627 43.81 3.80 -16.85
N ILE A 628 44.28 3.28 -17.99
CA ILE A 628 44.51 1.84 -18.18
C ILE A 628 45.99 1.50 -17.94
N SER A 629 46.29 0.21 -17.77
CA SER A 629 47.50 -0.36 -17.12
C SER A 629 48.90 0.14 -17.52
N ASN A 630 49.08 0.95 -18.57
CA ASN A 630 50.36 1.61 -18.83
C ASN A 630 50.25 3.15 -19.03
N GLY A 631 49.38 3.82 -18.26
CA GLY A 631 49.40 5.28 -18.12
C GLY A 631 48.77 6.05 -19.29
N GLN A 632 48.01 5.37 -20.16
CA GLN A 632 47.21 6.01 -21.21
C GLN A 632 45.76 6.20 -20.76
N ASP A 633 45.19 7.30 -21.21
CA ASP A 633 43.82 7.68 -20.89
C ASP A 633 42.83 7.12 -21.92
N VAL A 634 41.81 6.42 -21.46
CA VAL A 634 40.69 5.96 -22.28
C VAL A 634 39.46 6.80 -21.98
N TYR A 635 38.83 7.27 -23.05
CA TYR A 635 37.56 7.97 -23.02
C TYR A 635 36.46 7.02 -23.48
N VAL A 636 35.41 6.90 -22.68
CA VAL A 636 34.24 6.10 -23.03
C VAL A 636 33.11 7.05 -23.39
N TYR A 637 32.51 6.85 -24.56
CA TYR A 637 31.34 7.57 -25.01
C TYR A 637 30.37 6.63 -25.73
N THR A 638 29.08 6.89 -25.59
CA THR A 638 28.00 6.08 -26.19
C THR A 638 26.78 6.95 -26.40
N VAL A 639 26.06 6.73 -27.50
CA VAL A 639 24.79 7.40 -27.85
C VAL A 639 23.59 6.52 -27.50
N GLY A 640 22.36 7.00 -27.68
CA GLY A 640 21.17 6.15 -27.61
C GLY A 640 20.01 6.80 -26.87
N GLY A 641 19.21 6.04 -26.15
CA GLY A 641 17.88 6.53 -25.76
C GLY A 641 17.12 5.72 -24.72
N VAL A 642 15.83 6.03 -24.63
CA VAL A 642 14.82 5.14 -24.05
C VAL A 642 13.72 4.98 -25.10
N ASP A 643 13.30 3.75 -25.38
CA ASP A 643 12.25 3.44 -26.37
C ASP A 643 11.13 2.60 -25.74
N PHE A 644 10.00 3.26 -25.46
CA PHE A 644 8.78 2.70 -24.90
C PHE A 644 7.65 2.62 -25.96
N SER A 645 7.99 2.66 -27.25
CA SER A 645 7.03 2.50 -28.34
C SER A 645 6.31 1.15 -28.28
N LYS A 646 7.02 0.11 -27.80
CA LYS A 646 6.46 -1.22 -27.54
C LYS A 646 6.05 -1.36 -26.07
N SER A 647 5.08 -2.26 -25.82
CA SER A 647 4.66 -2.64 -24.46
C SER A 647 4.40 -4.15 -24.40
N PRO A 648 5.45 -4.98 -24.57
CA PRO A 648 5.30 -6.44 -24.61
C PRO A 648 4.75 -6.94 -23.27
N LYS A 649 3.74 -7.82 -23.32
CA LYS A 649 3.15 -8.45 -22.12
C LYS A 649 2.95 -9.94 -22.34
N ARG A 650 3.05 -10.70 -21.25
CA ARG A 650 2.68 -12.12 -21.19
C ARG A 650 1.67 -12.33 -20.07
N ASN A 651 0.52 -12.91 -20.40
CA ASN A 651 -0.52 -13.24 -19.42
C ASN A 651 -0.14 -14.54 -18.68
N VAL A 652 0.00 -14.49 -17.37
CA VAL A 652 0.23 -15.68 -16.54
C VAL A 652 -1.09 -16.43 -16.34
N THR A 653 -1.01 -17.76 -16.23
CA THR A 653 -2.19 -18.59 -16.00
C THR A 653 -2.78 -18.32 -14.62
N ARG A 654 -4.08 -18.60 -14.43
CA ARG A 654 -4.73 -18.50 -13.11
C ARG A 654 -4.04 -19.37 -12.07
N VAL A 655 -3.60 -20.57 -12.45
CA VAL A 655 -2.90 -21.52 -11.57
C VAL A 655 -1.56 -20.94 -11.13
N GLN A 656 -0.76 -20.45 -12.09
CA GLN A 656 0.52 -19.81 -11.78
C GLN A 656 0.33 -18.59 -10.89
N PHE A 657 -0.63 -17.71 -11.21
CA PHE A 657 -0.97 -16.55 -10.39
C PHE A 657 -1.34 -16.95 -8.95
N GLY A 658 -2.17 -17.98 -8.77
CA GLY A 658 -2.54 -18.46 -7.43
C GLY A 658 -1.39 -19.07 -6.63
N LEU A 659 -0.41 -19.66 -7.30
CA LEU A 659 0.79 -20.25 -6.67
C LEU A 659 1.86 -19.21 -6.33
N GLU A 660 2.17 -18.32 -7.28
CA GLU A 660 3.22 -17.30 -7.15
C GLU A 660 2.74 -16.06 -6.37
N HIS A 661 1.44 -15.73 -6.44
CA HIS A 661 0.83 -14.57 -5.79
C HIS A 661 -0.42 -14.92 -4.96
N PRO A 662 -0.34 -15.81 -3.96
CA PRO A 662 -1.52 -16.26 -3.21
C PRO A 662 -2.22 -15.09 -2.50
N GLY A 663 -3.53 -14.92 -2.73
CA GLY A 663 -4.34 -13.90 -2.08
C GLY A 663 -4.10 -12.46 -2.55
N LEU A 664 -3.31 -12.26 -3.62
CA LEU A 664 -3.08 -10.92 -4.19
C LEU A 664 -4.36 -10.31 -4.76
N ASP A 665 -5.28 -11.12 -5.28
CA ASP A 665 -6.62 -10.70 -5.73
C ASP A 665 -7.45 -10.10 -4.59
N LYS A 666 -7.50 -10.77 -3.43
CA LYS A 666 -8.18 -10.27 -2.23
C LYS A 666 -7.51 -8.98 -1.71
N THR A 667 -6.18 -8.96 -1.71
CA THR A 667 -5.37 -7.81 -1.28
C THR A 667 -5.65 -6.59 -2.16
N THR A 668 -5.62 -6.76 -3.48
CA THR A 668 -5.87 -5.70 -4.47
C THR A 668 -7.30 -5.18 -4.40
N ARG A 669 -8.29 -6.07 -4.25
CA ARG A 669 -9.69 -5.63 -4.10
C ARG A 669 -9.91 -4.82 -2.82
N THR A 670 -9.28 -5.25 -1.72
CA THR A 670 -9.34 -4.54 -0.44
C THR A 670 -8.60 -3.21 -0.51
N SER A 671 -7.49 -3.14 -1.25
CA SER A 671 -6.64 -1.95 -1.34
C SER A 671 -7.37 -0.72 -1.89
N VAL A 672 -8.38 -0.93 -2.74
CA VAL A 672 -9.27 0.13 -3.27
C VAL A 672 -10.01 0.87 -2.14
N GLN A 673 -10.20 0.21 -0.99
CA GLN A 673 -11.01 0.72 0.12
C GLN A 673 -10.24 0.93 1.43
N ALA A 674 -9.12 0.22 1.63
CA ALA A 674 -8.27 0.34 2.81
C ALA A 674 -6.79 0.20 2.43
N VAL A 675 -5.89 0.73 3.26
CA VAL A 675 -4.46 0.39 3.14
C VAL A 675 -4.28 -1.05 3.58
N THR A 676 -3.67 -1.90 2.74
CA THR A 676 -3.57 -3.35 2.99
C THR A 676 -2.13 -3.82 2.82
N THR A 677 -1.62 -4.56 3.81
CA THR A 677 -0.32 -5.22 3.72
C THR A 677 -0.47 -6.54 2.99
N TYR A 678 0.42 -6.83 2.04
CA TYR A 678 0.38 -8.11 1.33
C TYR A 678 1.01 -9.21 2.16
N ARG A 679 0.18 -10.04 2.80
CA ARG A 679 0.64 -11.18 3.61
C ARG A 679 1.69 -10.72 4.62
N ASP A 680 2.72 -11.51 4.89
CA ASP A 680 3.76 -11.18 5.86
C ASP A 680 4.93 -10.39 5.23
N THR A 681 4.73 -9.84 4.02
CA THR A 681 5.73 -9.02 3.31
C THR A 681 5.76 -7.58 3.85
N ASP A 682 6.73 -6.79 3.37
CA ASP A 682 6.81 -5.35 3.64
C ASP A 682 6.18 -4.51 2.51
N THR A 683 5.45 -5.15 1.60
CA THR A 683 4.74 -4.49 0.51
C THR A 683 3.33 -4.09 0.93
N VAL A 684 2.99 -2.85 0.66
CA VAL A 684 1.69 -2.23 0.93
C VAL A 684 0.95 -1.91 -0.36
N PHE A 685 -0.33 -2.22 -0.36
CA PHE A 685 -1.26 -1.99 -1.46
C PHE A 685 -2.26 -0.92 -1.05
N MET A 686 -2.44 0.06 -1.92
CA MET A 686 -3.34 1.18 -1.70
C MET A 686 -3.90 1.63 -3.03
N GLY A 687 -5.22 1.72 -3.09
CA GLY A 687 -5.94 2.02 -4.30
C GLY A 687 -6.97 3.12 -4.13
N GLY A 688 -7.79 3.23 -5.15
CA GLY A 688 -8.98 4.06 -5.16
C GLY A 688 -9.85 3.76 -6.36
N ASN A 689 -10.99 4.43 -6.41
CA ASN A 689 -11.84 4.47 -7.58
C ASN A 689 -11.83 5.89 -8.15
N SER A 690 -11.59 6.03 -9.46
CA SER A 690 -11.42 7.35 -10.08
C SER A 690 -12.71 8.17 -10.19
N ASN A 691 -13.90 7.60 -10.02
CA ASN A 691 -15.19 8.31 -10.03
C ASN A 691 -15.85 8.41 -8.65
N GLY A 692 -15.15 7.98 -7.60
CA GLY A 692 -15.61 8.06 -6.21
C GLY A 692 -16.71 7.06 -5.85
N THR A 693 -17.09 6.17 -6.77
CA THR A 693 -17.92 5.01 -6.49
C THR A 693 -17.10 4.01 -5.69
N ARG A 694 -17.57 3.62 -4.51
CA ARG A 694 -16.91 2.56 -3.75
C ARG A 694 -17.49 1.21 -4.17
N PRO A 695 -16.66 0.17 -4.39
CA PRO A 695 -17.17 -1.18 -4.46
C PRO A 695 -17.91 -1.51 -3.14
N ASP A 696 -18.95 -2.33 -3.20
CA ASP A 696 -19.65 -2.77 -2.00
C ASP A 696 -18.62 -3.42 -1.04
N PRO A 697 -18.45 -2.92 0.19
CA PRO A 697 -17.59 -3.58 1.17
C PRO A 697 -18.28 -4.88 1.54
N GLY A 698 -18.07 -5.95 0.77
CA GLY A 698 -18.68 -7.26 1.04
C GLY A 698 -18.56 -7.56 2.53
N ASP A 699 -19.70 -7.51 3.23
CA ASP A 699 -19.77 -7.56 4.68
C ASP A 699 -19.37 -8.98 5.12
N GLU A 700 -18.08 -9.23 5.33
CA GLU A 700 -17.60 -10.32 6.20
C GLU A 700 -17.74 -9.86 7.66
N ASP A 701 -18.98 -9.54 8.05
CA ASP A 701 -19.33 -9.38 9.45
C ASP A 701 -19.32 -10.80 10.05
N PRO A 702 -18.35 -11.16 10.91
CA PRO A 702 -18.14 -12.57 11.26
C PRO A 702 -19.40 -13.12 11.92
N ALA A 703 -20.00 -14.12 11.29
CA ALA A 703 -20.93 -15.01 11.97
C ALA A 703 -20.15 -15.77 13.06
N PRO A 704 -20.76 -16.09 14.21
CA PRO A 704 -20.12 -16.92 15.22
C PRO A 704 -19.66 -18.23 14.57
N GLU A 705 -18.35 -18.49 14.63
CA GLU A 705 -17.76 -19.73 14.12
C GLU A 705 -18.33 -20.91 14.94
N PRO A 706 -18.91 -21.94 14.30
CA PRO A 706 -19.45 -23.07 15.03
C PRO A 706 -18.32 -23.85 15.71
N THR A 707 -18.55 -24.19 16.97
CA THR A 707 -17.68 -25.02 17.80
C THR A 707 -17.31 -26.33 17.07
N PRO A 708 -16.02 -26.75 17.06
CA PRO A 708 -15.67 -28.12 16.67
C PRO A 708 -16.39 -29.07 17.63
N THR A 709 -17.33 -29.86 17.11
CA THR A 709 -17.97 -30.92 17.90
C THR A 709 -17.02 -32.11 17.95
N ASP A 710 -16.76 -32.62 19.14
CA ASP A 710 -15.95 -33.81 19.38
C ASP A 710 -16.43 -34.97 18.48
N SER A 711 -15.46 -35.61 17.84
CA SER A 711 -15.65 -36.77 16.98
C SER A 711 -16.09 -37.99 17.80
N ASP A 712 -17.37 -38.33 17.75
CA ASP A 712 -17.88 -39.63 18.19
C ASP A 712 -17.84 -40.67 17.04
N LYS A 713 -17.47 -41.89 17.46
CA LYS A 713 -17.13 -43.08 16.66
C LYS A 713 -18.11 -43.44 15.52
N PRO A 714 -17.62 -44.07 14.44
CA PRO A 714 -18.46 -44.54 13.34
C PRO A 714 -19.20 -45.84 13.71
N ARG A 715 -20.50 -45.90 13.38
CA ARG A 715 -21.28 -47.15 13.29
C ARG A 715 -21.73 -47.36 11.84
N PRO A 716 -21.66 -48.58 11.27
CA PRO A 716 -21.69 -48.77 9.83
C PRO A 716 -23.08 -49.05 9.25
N SER A 717 -23.13 -48.91 7.92
CA SER A 717 -23.94 -49.66 6.93
C SER A 717 -25.09 -48.93 6.24
N GLY A 718 -25.03 -48.90 4.90
CA GLY A 718 -26.11 -48.57 3.98
C GLY A 718 -25.66 -48.49 2.52
N THR A 719 -25.95 -49.53 1.75
CA THR A 719 -25.60 -49.88 0.36
C THR A 719 -25.87 -48.80 -0.71
N PRO A 720 -25.07 -48.70 -1.81
CA PRO A 720 -25.34 -47.80 -2.93
C PRO A 720 -26.30 -48.40 -3.97
N SER A 721 -27.22 -47.59 -4.49
CA SER A 721 -28.12 -47.94 -5.60
C SER A 721 -27.57 -47.48 -6.96
N THR A 722 -27.77 -48.34 -7.95
CA THR A 722 -27.31 -48.37 -9.35
C THR A 722 -27.81 -47.21 -10.25
N PRO A 723 -27.12 -46.85 -11.35
CA PRO A 723 -27.51 -45.76 -12.26
C PRO A 723 -28.49 -46.19 -13.36
N ALA A 724 -29.34 -45.27 -13.83
CA ALA A 724 -30.24 -45.47 -14.97
C ALA A 724 -29.68 -44.84 -16.28
N PRO A 725 -30.10 -45.29 -17.47
CA PRO A 725 -29.28 -45.32 -18.69
C PRO A 725 -29.56 -44.22 -19.73
N ASN A 726 -28.60 -44.01 -20.63
CA ASN A 726 -28.70 -43.23 -21.88
C ASN A 726 -29.56 -43.94 -22.95
N PRO A 727 -30.18 -43.19 -23.88
CA PRO A 727 -30.61 -43.71 -25.17
C PRO A 727 -29.83 -43.14 -26.38
N SER A 728 -29.22 -44.08 -27.10
CA SER A 728 -29.20 -44.32 -28.56
C SER A 728 -28.89 -43.22 -29.60
N THR A 729 -27.82 -43.48 -30.35
CA THR A 729 -27.57 -43.15 -31.77
C THR A 729 -28.29 -44.13 -32.72
N PRO A 730 -28.46 -43.74 -34.00
CA PRO A 730 -28.16 -44.64 -35.12
C PRO A 730 -27.12 -44.02 -36.08
N GLY A 731 -26.25 -44.86 -36.65
CA GLY A 731 -25.04 -44.44 -37.35
C GLY A 731 -25.03 -44.56 -38.88
N GLY A 732 -23.81 -44.43 -39.42
CA GLY A 732 -23.39 -44.97 -40.72
C GLY A 732 -22.75 -43.97 -41.69
N GLY A 733 -21.43 -44.10 -41.93
CA GLY A 733 -20.78 -43.56 -43.13
C GLY A 733 -19.33 -43.07 -42.94
N ASP A 734 -18.36 -43.97 -43.13
CA ASP A 734 -16.93 -43.67 -43.22
C ASP A 734 -16.56 -42.90 -44.49
N GLN A 735 -15.77 -41.81 -44.37
CA GLN A 735 -14.73 -41.44 -45.33
C GLN A 735 -13.59 -40.66 -44.62
N GLN A 736 -12.35 -41.11 -44.86
CA GLN A 736 -11.09 -40.54 -44.37
C GLN A 736 -10.80 -39.14 -44.95
N SER A 737 -10.38 -38.20 -44.09
CA SER A 737 -9.53 -37.04 -44.41
C SER A 737 -8.97 -36.39 -43.12
N PRO A 738 -7.79 -35.72 -43.16
CA PRO A 738 -6.89 -35.53 -42.00
C PRO A 738 -7.32 -34.41 -41.02
N PRO A 739 -6.81 -34.41 -39.78
CA PRO A 739 -7.32 -33.53 -38.72
C PRO A 739 -6.95 -32.05 -38.96
N ALA A 740 -7.96 -31.20 -38.81
CA ALA A 740 -7.88 -29.75 -38.87
C ALA A 740 -7.17 -29.14 -37.63
N ASN A 741 -6.55 -28.00 -37.89
CA ASN A 741 -5.77 -27.14 -36.99
C ASN A 741 -6.43 -26.88 -35.63
N ARG A 742 -5.62 -27.01 -34.56
CA ARG A 742 -5.85 -26.32 -33.28
C ARG A 742 -5.38 -24.87 -33.43
N PRO A 743 -6.07 -23.88 -32.82
CA PRO A 743 -5.52 -22.53 -32.69
C PRO A 743 -4.32 -22.55 -31.74
N ASP A 744 -3.22 -21.95 -32.20
CA ASP A 744 -2.02 -21.64 -31.43
C ASP A 744 -2.35 -20.66 -30.28
N PRO A 745 -1.70 -20.72 -29.09
CA PRO A 745 -1.92 -19.75 -28.01
C PRO A 745 -1.16 -18.43 -28.21
N ASP A 746 -0.38 -18.29 -29.29
CA ASP A 746 0.39 -17.08 -29.58
C ASP A 746 -0.32 -16.25 -30.66
N GLY A 747 -1.04 -15.23 -30.20
CA GLY A 747 -1.62 -14.21 -31.07
C GLY A 747 -0.53 -13.36 -31.71
N ASP A 748 -0.37 -13.57 -33.01
CA ASP A 748 0.14 -12.68 -34.07
C ASP A 748 0.92 -11.43 -33.60
N LEU A 749 2.26 -11.47 -33.72
CA LEU A 749 3.08 -10.52 -34.47
C LEU A 749 4.56 -10.99 -34.49
N ALA A 750 5.20 -10.71 -35.62
CA ALA A 750 6.45 -11.26 -36.14
C ALA A 750 7.60 -11.52 -35.15
N ASP A 751 8.13 -12.74 -35.27
CA ASP A 751 9.41 -13.22 -34.74
C ASP A 751 10.58 -12.52 -35.47
N THR A 752 11.43 -11.84 -34.69
CA THR A 752 12.82 -11.62 -35.09
C THR A 752 13.69 -12.07 -33.93
N GLY A 753 14.38 -13.19 -34.14
CA GLY A 753 15.20 -13.92 -33.17
C GLY A 753 16.19 -13.06 -32.38
N SER A 754 16.58 -13.45 -31.17
CA SER A 754 17.28 -14.71 -30.90
C SER A 754 16.99 -15.18 -29.47
N GLY A 755 16.16 -16.22 -29.35
CA GLY A 755 15.87 -16.88 -28.08
C GLY A 755 16.82 -18.03 -27.82
N LEU A 756 17.55 -17.99 -26.70
CA LEU A 756 18.19 -19.17 -26.12
C LEU A 756 17.09 -20.17 -25.69
N PRO A 757 17.32 -21.50 -25.80
CA PRO A 757 16.27 -22.49 -25.68
C PRO A 757 15.72 -22.61 -24.26
N VAL A 758 14.40 -22.51 -24.16
CA VAL A 758 13.58 -22.74 -22.98
C VAL A 758 13.58 -24.25 -22.65
N GLY A 759 14.69 -24.74 -22.08
CA GLY A 759 14.87 -26.16 -21.74
C GLY A 759 14.97 -26.50 -20.26
N LEU A 760 15.12 -25.51 -19.36
CA LEU A 760 15.51 -25.78 -17.96
C LEU A 760 14.41 -25.57 -16.91
N LEU A 761 13.28 -24.94 -17.25
CA LEU A 761 12.22 -24.64 -16.27
C LEU A 761 11.06 -25.66 -16.24
N SER A 762 10.99 -26.58 -17.19
CA SER A 762 10.02 -27.69 -17.20
C SER A 762 10.40 -28.82 -16.23
N GLY A 763 11.68 -28.93 -15.86
CA GLY A 763 12.20 -30.00 -15.00
C GLY A 763 11.84 -29.84 -13.51
N ILE A 764 11.75 -28.60 -13.03
CA ILE A 764 11.49 -28.33 -11.60
C ILE A 764 10.01 -28.56 -11.25
N ALA A 765 9.07 -28.21 -12.15
CA ALA A 765 7.65 -28.47 -11.93
C ALA A 765 7.32 -29.97 -11.91
N ALA A 766 7.94 -30.77 -12.78
CA ALA A 766 7.77 -32.22 -12.78
C ALA A 766 8.40 -32.88 -11.53
N ALA A 767 9.55 -32.40 -11.06
CA ALA A 767 10.20 -32.91 -9.86
C ALA A 767 9.39 -32.62 -8.58
N VAL A 768 8.75 -31.45 -8.47
CA VAL A 768 7.89 -31.10 -7.33
C VAL A 768 6.59 -31.91 -7.32
N VAL A 769 6.00 -32.18 -8.50
CA VAL A 769 4.81 -33.05 -8.61
C VAL A 769 5.15 -34.51 -8.29
N ALA A 770 6.30 -35.01 -8.75
CA ALA A 770 6.76 -36.36 -8.43
C ALA A 770 7.10 -36.51 -6.93
N ALA A 771 7.77 -35.52 -6.32
CA ALA A 771 8.07 -35.52 -4.89
C ALA A 771 6.80 -35.44 -4.03
N GLY A 772 5.82 -34.61 -4.43
CA GLY A 772 4.51 -34.53 -3.77
C GLY A 772 3.72 -35.84 -3.88
N GLY A 773 3.73 -36.49 -5.05
CA GLY A 773 3.10 -37.80 -5.25
C GLY A 773 3.73 -38.91 -4.41
N ALA A 774 5.07 -38.95 -4.32
CA ALA A 774 5.80 -39.92 -3.52
C ALA A 774 5.57 -39.74 -2.00
N LEU A 775 5.49 -38.49 -1.52
CA LEU A 775 5.17 -38.18 -0.11
C LEU A 775 3.75 -38.60 0.27
N VAL A 776 2.77 -38.36 -0.60
CA VAL A 776 1.37 -38.79 -0.37
C VAL A 776 1.25 -40.32 -0.41
N TRP A 777 1.95 -40.98 -1.31
CA TRP A 777 1.99 -42.45 -1.38
C TRP A 777 2.67 -43.07 -0.14
N TRP A 778 3.80 -42.50 0.31
CA TRP A 778 4.50 -42.96 1.51
C TRP A 778 3.70 -42.72 2.79
N MET A 779 3.02 -41.58 2.93
CA MET A 779 2.11 -41.31 4.05
C MET A 779 0.88 -42.24 4.05
N ARG A 780 0.33 -42.58 2.87
CA ARG A 780 -0.74 -43.59 2.76
C ARG A 780 -0.27 -44.98 3.19
N ARG A 781 0.97 -45.35 2.85
CA ARG A 781 1.53 -46.66 3.21
C ARG A 781 1.83 -46.80 4.71
N ARG A 782 2.24 -45.70 5.38
CA ARG A 782 2.42 -45.67 6.85
C ARG A 782 1.08 -45.75 7.59
N ARG A 783 0.04 -45.07 7.13
CA ARG A 783 -1.30 -45.15 7.75
C ARG A 783 -1.99 -46.50 7.58
N ALA A 784 -1.57 -47.32 6.61
CA ALA A 784 -2.06 -48.69 6.43
C ALA A 784 -1.30 -49.74 7.27
N ALA A 785 -0.20 -49.35 7.93
CA ALA A 785 0.63 -50.24 8.75
C ALA A 785 0.48 -50.01 10.28
N GLU A 786 -0.31 -49.02 10.68
CA GLU A 786 -0.65 -48.72 12.09
C GLU A 786 -2.17 -48.83 12.35
N GLY A 787 -2.86 -49.66 11.56
CA GLY A 787 -4.27 -50.03 11.75
C GLY A 787 -4.41 -51.49 12.17
#